data_AF-A0A6P8L3C8-F1
#
_entry.id   AF-A0A6P8L3C8-F1
#
_cell.length_a   1.000
_cell.length_b   1.000
_cell.length_c   1.000
_cell.angle_alpha   90.00
_cell.angle_beta   90.00
_cell.angle_gamma   90.00
#
_symmetry.space_group_name_H-M   'P 1'
#
loop_
_entity.id
_entity.type
_entity.pdbx_description
1 polymer ?
#
loop_
_entity_poly.entity_id
_entity_poly.type
_entity_poly.pdbx_seq_one_letter_code
_entity_poly.pdbx_strand_id
1 'polypeptide(L)'
;MSPPIVTRRSAQQAKIQTRAMASKSKTGTPGAPTAAGGSAGGISSSSGSISGGFNAADPRKTNKPSAALLEAKRRARNNMLKNQGCGSQESVTDIFQNAVNSKSMVRKPTALIYDESMSQHCCLWDKEHYECPERFTRVLERCRELNLTERCLELPSRSATKDEILRLHTEEHFERLKETSGIRDDERMEELSSRYDSIYIHPSTFELSLLASGSTIELVDHLVTGKAQNGMAIIRPPGHHAMKAEYNGYCFFNNVALATRHALDVHKLQRILIIDYDVHHGQGTQRFFYNDPRVVYFSIHRFEHGSFWPHLHESDYHAIGSEAGTGYNFNVPLNATGMTNGDYLAIFQQLLLPVALEFQPELIIVSAGYDAALGCPEGEMEVTPACYPHLLNPLLRLADARVAVVLEGGYCLDSLAEGAALTLRSLLGDPCPPLVETVPLPRAELAQALLSCIAVHRPHWRCLQLQQTYDCAELQDRDKDEDLHTVLRHWMGGPPPVDRYPTRDTAIPLPPEKVVSNAARLQVLRAETKLSVPSVKVCYAYDAQMLLHCNLNDTGHPEQPSRIQHIHKMHDDYGLLTQMKQLSARAATTDEVCLAHTRAHVNTVRRLLGREPKELHDAAGIYNSVYLHPRTFDCAVLAAGSVLQAVDSVLRGESRSGICNVRPPGHHAEQDHPHGFCIFNNVAIAAQYAIRDFGLERVLIVDWDVHHGNGTQHIFESNPKVLYISLHRYEHGSFFPKGPDGNFDVVGKGAGRGFNVNIPWNKKGMGDLEYALAFQQLVMPIAYEFNPQLVLVSAGFDAAIGDPLGGCKVTPEGYGMLTHWLSALASGRIIVCLEGGYNVNSISYAMTMCTKTLLGDPVPTPQLGATALQKPPTVAFQSCVESLQLCLQVQRNHWRSLEFVGRRLPRDPVVGENNNEDFLTASLRHLNISNDDATVAASGPADDRPDCGDERPSGSKPKVKVKTLSDYLADNKEH
;
A
#
# COMPACT_ATOMS: atom_id res chain seq x y z
N MET A 1 19.68 -38.43 -7.89
CA MET A 1 20.88 -37.69 -8.36
C MET A 1 21.21 -38.15 -9.77
N SER A 2 21.17 -37.24 -10.74
CA SER A 2 21.58 -37.45 -12.15
C SER A 2 22.59 -36.35 -12.50
N PRO A 3 23.62 -36.60 -13.35
CA PRO A 3 24.68 -35.63 -13.58
C PRO A 3 24.21 -34.46 -14.48
N PRO A 4 24.79 -33.26 -14.33
CA PRO A 4 24.33 -32.08 -15.05
C PRO A 4 24.69 -32.15 -16.54
N ILE A 5 23.70 -31.87 -17.38
CA ILE A 5 23.82 -31.76 -18.82
C ILE A 5 24.66 -30.51 -19.16
N VAL A 6 25.85 -30.72 -19.71
CA VAL A 6 26.74 -29.66 -20.20
C VAL A 6 26.20 -29.11 -21.52
N THR A 7 25.76 -27.85 -21.53
CA THR A 7 25.26 -27.18 -22.74
C THR A 7 26.41 -26.69 -23.62
N ARG A 8 26.23 -26.77 -24.95
CA ARG A 8 27.21 -26.47 -26.02
C ARG A 8 27.91 -25.10 -25.93
N ARG A 9 27.39 -24.14 -25.14
CA ARG A 9 27.98 -22.81 -24.92
C ARG A 9 29.14 -22.79 -23.91
N SER A 10 29.13 -23.68 -22.92
CA SER A 10 30.21 -23.77 -21.91
C SER A 10 31.54 -24.26 -22.50
N ALA A 11 31.50 -25.04 -23.57
CA ALA A 11 32.70 -25.48 -24.31
C ALA A 11 33.34 -24.37 -25.17
N GLN A 12 32.61 -23.28 -25.49
CA GLN A 12 33.13 -22.18 -26.31
C GLN A 12 33.85 -21.09 -25.48
N GLN A 13 33.45 -20.90 -24.22
CA GLN A 13 34.10 -19.93 -23.32
C GLN A 13 35.48 -20.40 -22.81
N ALA A 14 35.71 -21.71 -22.70
CA ALA A 14 37.00 -22.26 -22.29
C ALA A 14 38.14 -22.07 -23.31
N LYS A 15 37.84 -21.72 -24.57
CA LYS A 15 38.85 -21.48 -25.63
C LYS A 15 39.30 -20.01 -25.77
N ILE A 16 38.64 -19.06 -25.10
CA ILE A 16 38.94 -17.63 -25.24
C ILE A 16 39.86 -17.13 -24.11
N GLN A 17 39.88 -17.80 -22.94
CA GLN A 17 40.73 -17.41 -21.81
C GLN A 17 42.23 -17.77 -21.98
N THR A 18 42.60 -18.66 -22.90
CA THR A 18 44.01 -19.07 -23.07
C THR A 18 44.83 -18.14 -23.99
N ARG A 19 44.22 -17.10 -24.58
CA ARG A 19 44.92 -16.16 -25.51
C ARG A 19 45.25 -14.79 -24.93
N ALA A 20 44.79 -14.46 -23.72
CA ALA A 20 44.98 -13.14 -23.11
C ALA A 20 46.14 -13.07 -22.09
N MET A 21 46.85 -14.16 -21.81
CA MET A 21 47.97 -14.20 -20.84
C MET A 21 49.38 -14.07 -21.46
N ALA A 22 49.49 -13.69 -22.74
CA ALA A 22 50.79 -13.50 -23.39
C ALA A 22 50.91 -12.11 -24.03
N SER A 23 51.11 -11.06 -23.22
CA SER A 23 51.93 -9.88 -23.58
C SER A 23 51.97 -8.84 -22.45
N LYS A 24 52.93 -8.98 -21.52
CA LYS A 24 53.42 -7.86 -20.71
C LYS A 24 54.93 -7.98 -20.48
N SER A 25 55.69 -7.18 -21.22
CA SER A 25 57.04 -6.66 -20.89
C SER A 25 57.29 -5.55 -21.94
N LYS A 26 57.67 -4.30 -21.67
CA LYS A 26 58.73 -3.75 -20.80
C LYS A 26 58.57 -2.21 -20.65
N THR A 27 59.03 -1.67 -19.50
CA THR A 27 59.81 -0.40 -19.24
C THR A 27 59.35 0.95 -19.84
N GLY A 28 59.40 2.12 -19.19
CA GLY A 28 60.00 2.63 -17.94
C GLY A 28 59.71 4.15 -17.77
N THR A 29 60.00 4.71 -16.60
CA THR A 29 59.87 6.13 -16.14
C THR A 29 61.16 6.96 -16.42
N PRO A 30 61.34 8.26 -16.00
CA PRO A 30 60.46 9.34 -15.47
C PRO A 30 60.72 10.77 -16.06
N GLY A 31 59.93 11.80 -15.65
CA GLY A 31 60.34 13.22 -15.74
C GLY A 31 59.25 14.25 -15.40
N ALA A 32 59.52 15.18 -14.49
CA ALA A 32 58.73 16.37 -14.09
C ALA A 32 59.67 17.62 -14.16
N PRO A 33 59.30 18.86 -13.74
CA PRO A 33 58.11 19.71 -13.95
C PRO A 33 58.48 21.17 -14.40
N THR A 34 57.51 22.05 -14.68
CA THR A 34 57.49 23.55 -14.51
C THR A 34 56.26 24.13 -15.26
N ALA A 35 55.65 25.31 -15.02
CA ALA A 35 55.38 26.24 -13.92
C ALA A 35 54.71 27.50 -14.56
N ALA A 36 53.85 28.22 -13.81
CA ALA A 36 53.33 29.59 -14.03
C ALA A 36 52.40 29.83 -15.24
N GLY A 37 51.38 30.70 -15.24
CA GLY A 37 50.77 31.74 -14.38
C GLY A 37 49.54 32.24 -15.18
N GLY A 38 48.57 33.06 -14.75
CA GLY A 38 48.31 33.90 -13.58
C GLY A 38 47.19 34.88 -13.99
N SER A 39 46.36 35.28 -13.00
CA SER A 39 45.48 36.49 -12.90
C SER A 39 44.36 36.74 -13.93
N ALA A 40 43.08 37.05 -13.62
CA ALA A 40 42.37 37.78 -12.55
C ALA A 40 41.84 39.18 -12.98
N GLY A 41 40.61 39.49 -12.56
CA GLY A 41 39.97 40.82 -12.53
C GLY A 41 39.01 41.10 -13.71
N GLY A 42 37.79 41.62 -13.58
CA GLY A 42 37.07 42.18 -12.44
C GLY A 42 36.26 43.44 -12.86
N ILE A 43 34.95 43.44 -12.53
CA ILE A 43 34.16 44.59 -12.02
C ILE A 43 33.42 45.58 -12.99
N SER A 44 32.13 45.75 -12.64
CA SER A 44 31.21 46.93 -12.64
C SER A 44 30.52 47.51 -13.90
N SER A 45 29.17 47.44 -13.82
CA SER A 45 28.12 48.46 -13.98
C SER A 45 28.34 49.74 -14.81
N SER A 46 27.34 50.11 -15.63
CA SER A 46 26.49 51.31 -15.42
C SER A 46 25.50 51.55 -16.57
N SER A 47 24.43 52.26 -16.20
CA SER A 47 23.27 52.76 -16.94
C SER A 47 23.56 53.82 -18.01
N GLY A 48 22.67 53.96 -19.00
CA GLY A 48 22.61 55.16 -19.85
C GLY A 48 21.50 55.13 -20.91
N SER A 49 20.44 55.90 -20.68
CA SER A 49 19.38 56.26 -21.63
C SER A 49 19.79 57.45 -22.51
N ILE A 50 19.49 57.44 -23.81
CA ILE A 50 19.32 58.68 -24.62
C ILE A 50 18.19 58.53 -25.65
N SER A 51 17.42 59.60 -25.70
CA SER A 51 16.25 59.99 -26.50
C SER A 51 16.48 60.27 -27.99
N GLY A 52 15.41 60.18 -28.78
CA GLY A 52 15.25 60.90 -30.05
C GLY A 52 13.84 60.70 -30.63
N GLY A 53 13.02 61.75 -30.73
CA GLY A 53 11.67 61.72 -31.27
C GLY A 53 11.46 62.70 -32.42
N PHE A 54 10.31 62.62 -33.11
CA PHE A 54 9.64 63.73 -33.83
C PHE A 54 8.16 63.39 -34.15
N ASN A 55 7.24 64.23 -33.62
CA ASN A 55 6.01 64.87 -34.17
C ASN A 55 5.06 64.13 -35.16
N ALA A 56 3.72 64.31 -35.19
CA ALA A 56 2.77 65.17 -34.47
C ALA A 56 1.30 64.74 -34.79
N ALA A 57 0.35 65.01 -33.88
CA ALA A 57 -0.94 65.70 -34.09
C ALA A 57 -2.01 65.28 -33.04
N ASP A 58 -2.42 66.26 -32.22
CA ASP A 58 -3.56 66.25 -31.28
C ASP A 58 -4.73 67.01 -31.97
N PRO A 59 -6.01 66.64 -31.72
CA PRO A 59 -6.82 67.59 -30.95
C PRO A 59 -7.77 66.95 -29.92
N ARG A 60 -7.65 67.45 -28.69
CA ARG A 60 -8.47 67.20 -27.51
C ARG A 60 -9.96 67.55 -27.69
N LYS A 61 -10.82 66.67 -27.17
CA LYS A 61 -12.09 67.02 -26.50
C LYS A 61 -12.15 66.33 -25.14
N THR A 62 -12.27 67.14 -24.09
CA THR A 62 -12.40 66.75 -22.69
C THR A 62 -13.85 66.41 -22.34
N ASN A 63 -14.11 65.20 -21.81
CA ASN A 63 -15.36 64.87 -21.13
C ASN A 63 -15.05 64.42 -19.69
N LYS A 64 -15.58 65.14 -18.69
CA LYS A 64 -15.62 64.68 -17.30
C LYS A 64 -16.62 63.52 -17.20
N PRO A 65 -16.31 62.44 -16.46
CA PRO A 65 -17.21 61.30 -16.33
C PRO A 65 -18.48 61.68 -15.56
N SER A 66 -19.63 61.17 -16.00
CA SER A 66 -20.93 61.45 -15.38
C SER A 66 -21.02 60.84 -13.97
N ALA A 67 -21.87 61.44 -13.12
CA ALA A 67 -22.10 60.97 -11.75
C ALA A 67 -22.55 59.49 -11.70
N ALA A 68 -23.29 59.02 -12.71
CA ALA A 68 -23.68 57.62 -12.85
C ALA A 68 -22.48 56.68 -13.09
N LEU A 69 -21.45 57.12 -13.82
CA LEU A 69 -20.23 56.34 -14.05
C LEU A 69 -19.35 56.28 -12.80
N LEU A 70 -19.32 57.36 -12.02
CA LEU A 70 -18.64 57.41 -10.73
C LEU A 70 -19.34 56.53 -9.69
N GLU A 71 -20.69 56.54 -9.65
CA GLU A 71 -21.49 55.67 -8.78
C GLU A 71 -21.37 54.19 -9.19
N ALA A 72 -21.33 53.89 -10.49
CA ALA A 72 -21.09 52.55 -11.01
C ALA A 72 -19.68 52.03 -10.68
N LYS A 73 -18.64 52.89 -10.79
CA LYS A 73 -17.28 52.56 -10.33
C LYS A 73 -17.20 52.37 -8.81
N ARG A 74 -17.98 53.14 -8.04
CA ARG A 74 -18.03 53.01 -6.57
C ARG A 74 -18.75 51.73 -6.15
N ARG A 75 -19.84 51.34 -6.84
CA ARG A 75 -20.51 50.03 -6.66
C ARG A 75 -19.64 48.87 -7.11
N ALA A 76 -18.91 48.98 -8.22
CA ALA A 76 -17.96 47.95 -8.66
C ALA A 76 -16.81 47.77 -7.67
N ARG A 77 -16.28 48.87 -7.11
CA ARG A 77 -15.23 48.84 -6.06
C ARG A 77 -15.75 48.28 -4.73
N ASN A 78 -16.97 48.62 -4.33
CA ASN A 78 -17.60 48.05 -3.13
C ASN A 78 -18.00 46.58 -3.31
N ASN A 79 -18.34 46.14 -4.53
CA ASN A 79 -18.56 44.71 -4.84
C ASN A 79 -17.23 43.93 -4.85
N MET A 80 -16.13 44.53 -5.34
CA MET A 80 -14.79 43.92 -5.20
C MET A 80 -14.34 43.83 -3.74
N LEU A 81 -14.64 44.83 -2.90
CA LEU A 81 -14.30 44.81 -1.48
C LEU A 81 -15.22 43.89 -0.65
N LYS A 82 -16.50 43.72 -1.04
CA LYS A 82 -17.40 42.72 -0.43
C LYS A 82 -17.04 41.28 -0.84
N ASN A 83 -16.55 41.06 -2.06
CA ASN A 83 -16.01 39.77 -2.49
C ASN A 83 -14.61 39.46 -1.93
N GLN A 84 -13.95 40.40 -1.26
CA GLN A 84 -12.72 40.17 -0.51
C GLN A 84 -12.97 39.89 0.99
N GLY A 85 -14.23 39.94 1.46
CA GLY A 85 -14.60 39.68 2.86
C GLY A 85 -15.38 38.38 3.10
N CYS A 86 -15.76 37.65 2.05
CA CYS A 86 -16.40 36.33 2.14
C CYS A 86 -16.19 35.61 0.81
N GLY A 87 -15.14 34.82 0.74
CA GLY A 87 -14.72 34.09 -0.45
C GLY A 87 -13.35 33.51 -0.18
N SER A 88 -13.32 32.21 0.13
CA SER A 88 -12.09 31.43 0.08
C SER A 88 -11.38 31.78 -1.23
N GLN A 89 -10.16 32.32 -1.15
CA GLN A 89 -9.26 32.36 -2.29
C GLN A 89 -9.01 30.90 -2.70
N GLU A 90 -9.77 30.38 -3.67
CA GLU A 90 -9.32 29.22 -4.42
C GLU A 90 -8.10 29.68 -5.21
N SER A 91 -6.92 29.52 -4.62
CA SER A 91 -5.68 29.63 -5.38
C SER A 91 -5.77 28.58 -6.49
N VAL A 92 -5.70 28.99 -7.75
CA VAL A 92 -5.56 28.04 -8.86
C VAL A 92 -4.17 27.41 -8.70
N THR A 93 -4.12 26.28 -8.00
CA THR A 93 -2.89 25.51 -7.79
C THR A 93 -2.56 24.78 -9.09
N ASP A 94 -1.30 24.82 -9.51
CA ASP A 94 -0.82 24.04 -10.66
C ASP A 94 -1.12 22.55 -10.42
N ILE A 95 -1.66 21.86 -11.44
CA ILE A 95 -1.99 20.42 -11.37
C ILE A 95 -0.76 19.55 -11.08
N PHE A 96 0.45 20.07 -11.30
CA PHE A 96 1.72 19.40 -10.99
C PHE A 96 2.39 19.92 -9.72
N GLN A 97 1.73 20.81 -8.94
CA GLN A 97 2.38 21.44 -7.79
C GLN A 97 2.87 20.42 -6.75
N ASN A 98 2.12 19.35 -6.51
CA ASN A 98 2.54 18.27 -5.61
C ASN A 98 3.82 17.59 -6.12
N ALA A 99 3.89 17.27 -7.41
CA ALA A 99 5.04 16.67 -8.04
C ALA A 99 6.26 17.62 -8.02
N VAL A 100 6.04 18.92 -8.23
CA VAL A 100 7.07 19.96 -8.08
C VAL A 100 7.62 20.00 -6.65
N ASN A 101 6.73 19.96 -5.65
CA ASN A 101 7.12 19.97 -4.25
C ASN A 101 7.95 18.74 -3.86
N SER A 102 7.78 17.61 -4.56
CA SER A 102 8.56 16.40 -4.33
C SER A 102 10.04 16.53 -4.68
N LYS A 103 10.45 17.58 -5.42
CA LYS A 103 11.84 17.79 -5.83
C LYS A 103 12.80 17.83 -4.64
N SER A 104 12.39 18.47 -3.55
CA SER A 104 13.18 18.58 -2.31
C SER A 104 12.91 17.45 -1.32
N MET A 105 11.95 16.56 -1.61
CA MET A 105 11.65 15.41 -0.76
C MET A 105 12.73 14.34 -0.95
N VAL A 106 13.51 14.13 0.10
CA VAL A 106 14.53 13.08 0.18
C VAL A 106 14.23 12.18 1.37
N ARG A 107 14.67 10.92 1.28
CA ARG A 107 14.48 9.95 2.35
C ARG A 107 15.16 10.43 3.65
N LYS A 108 14.37 10.56 4.72
CA LYS A 108 14.88 10.84 6.07
C LYS A 108 15.27 9.53 6.79
N PRO A 109 16.03 9.59 7.89
CA PRO A 109 16.42 8.39 8.65
C PRO A 109 15.20 7.62 9.19
N THR A 110 15.36 6.31 9.35
CA THR A 110 14.43 5.45 10.10
C THR A 110 14.82 5.50 11.57
N ALA A 111 13.89 5.90 12.44
CA ALA A 111 14.12 5.95 13.88
C ALA A 111 14.03 4.55 14.51
N LEU A 112 14.86 4.29 15.50
CA LEU A 112 14.81 3.11 16.35
C LEU A 112 14.90 3.55 17.82
N ILE A 113 13.96 3.12 18.65
CA ILE A 113 13.94 3.45 20.08
C ILE A 113 13.77 2.17 20.90
N TYR A 114 14.65 2.01 21.90
CA TYR A 114 14.66 0.91 22.85
C TYR A 114 15.52 1.30 24.06
N ASP A 115 15.27 0.67 25.20
CA ASP A 115 16.15 0.74 26.38
C ASP A 115 16.39 -0.66 26.92
N GLU A 116 17.66 -1.03 27.09
CA GLU A 116 18.06 -2.35 27.59
C GLU A 116 17.48 -2.66 28.98
N SER A 117 17.13 -1.64 29.78
CA SER A 117 16.49 -1.83 31.09
C SER A 117 15.11 -2.50 30.99
N MET A 118 14.46 -2.47 29.82
CA MET A 118 13.18 -3.15 29.60
C MET A 118 13.29 -4.67 29.77
N SER A 119 14.50 -5.25 29.61
CA SER A 119 14.78 -6.66 29.90
C SER A 119 14.70 -7.02 31.40
N GLN A 120 14.62 -6.04 32.30
CA GLN A 120 14.47 -6.29 33.74
C GLN A 120 13.04 -6.70 34.14
N HIS A 121 12.04 -6.38 33.31
CA HIS A 121 10.65 -6.75 33.56
C HIS A 121 10.45 -8.25 33.32
N CYS A 122 10.16 -9.02 34.36
CA CYS A 122 9.90 -10.46 34.28
C CYS A 122 8.94 -10.91 35.39
N CYS A 123 8.28 -12.05 35.18
CA CYS A 123 7.47 -12.69 36.22
C CYS A 123 8.37 -13.38 37.24
N LEU A 124 8.27 -13.02 38.53
CA LEU A 124 9.17 -13.53 39.57
C LEU A 124 8.79 -14.93 40.07
N TRP A 125 7.53 -15.32 39.90
CA TRP A 125 6.98 -16.58 40.41
C TRP A 125 6.69 -17.62 39.33
N ASP A 126 6.69 -17.24 38.05
CA ASP A 126 6.53 -18.13 36.90
C ASP A 126 7.63 -17.85 35.86
N LYS A 127 8.59 -18.76 35.76
CA LYS A 127 9.76 -18.62 34.86
C LYS A 127 9.45 -18.93 33.41
N GLU A 128 8.39 -19.68 33.16
CA GLU A 128 7.99 -20.10 31.81
C GLU A 128 6.93 -19.16 31.23
N HIS A 129 6.64 -18.05 31.92
CA HIS A 129 5.67 -17.05 31.50
C HIS A 129 6.00 -16.50 30.09
N TYR A 130 4.99 -16.46 29.21
CA TYR A 130 5.21 -16.08 27.80
C TYR A 130 5.71 -14.66 27.61
N GLU A 131 5.19 -13.71 28.37
CA GLU A 131 5.73 -12.36 28.42
C GLU A 131 7.00 -12.36 29.29
N CYS A 132 8.15 -12.48 28.61
CA CYS A 132 9.47 -12.60 29.23
C CYS A 132 10.51 -11.63 28.60
N PRO A 133 11.66 -11.36 29.27
CA PRO A 133 12.74 -10.53 28.77
C PRO A 133 13.26 -10.89 27.38
N GLU A 134 13.32 -12.19 27.08
CA GLU A 134 13.86 -12.74 25.83
C GLU A 134 13.11 -12.23 24.61
N ARG A 135 11.82 -11.89 24.74
CA ARG A 135 11.05 -11.27 23.66
C ARG A 135 11.70 -10.00 23.13
N PHE A 136 12.28 -9.19 24.02
CA PHE A 136 12.97 -7.95 23.66
C PHE A 136 14.42 -8.22 23.23
N THR A 137 15.17 -9.02 23.99
CA THR A 137 16.60 -9.23 23.70
C THR A 137 16.80 -9.96 22.37
N ARG A 138 15.97 -10.97 22.07
CA ARG A 138 16.07 -11.75 20.82
C ARG A 138 15.76 -10.91 19.58
N VAL A 139 14.82 -9.97 19.67
CA VAL A 139 14.54 -9.02 18.57
C VAL A 139 15.76 -8.13 18.33
N LEU A 140 16.35 -7.55 19.38
CA LEU A 140 17.54 -6.71 19.25
C LEU A 140 18.74 -7.49 18.71
N GLU A 141 18.97 -8.69 19.22
CA GLU A 141 20.00 -9.61 18.72
C GLU A 141 19.82 -9.86 17.22
N ARG A 142 18.61 -10.20 16.78
CA ARG A 142 18.34 -10.47 15.37
C ARG A 142 18.51 -9.24 14.49
N CYS A 143 18.10 -8.07 14.96
CA CYS A 143 18.36 -6.79 14.29
C CYS A 143 19.86 -6.51 14.16
N ARG A 144 20.67 -6.82 15.19
CA ARG A 144 22.13 -6.69 15.16
C ARG A 144 22.79 -7.70 14.22
N GLU A 145 22.37 -8.96 14.23
CA GLU A 145 22.84 -10.00 13.30
C GLU A 145 22.67 -9.60 11.83
N LEU A 146 21.57 -8.90 11.53
CA LEU A 146 21.26 -8.40 10.19
C LEU A 146 21.84 -6.98 9.93
N ASN A 147 22.63 -6.43 10.86
CA ASN A 147 23.22 -5.08 10.80
C ASN A 147 22.18 -3.97 10.55
N LEU A 148 21.00 -4.10 11.14
CA LEU A 148 19.90 -3.14 10.96
C LEU A 148 20.00 -1.95 11.90
N THR A 149 20.39 -2.18 13.15
CA THR A 149 20.47 -1.14 14.19
C THR A 149 21.44 -0.01 13.80
N GLU A 150 22.58 -0.36 13.22
CA GLU A 150 23.60 0.61 12.76
C GLU A 150 23.14 1.52 11.61
N ARG A 151 22.04 1.15 10.93
CA ARG A 151 21.44 1.91 9.83
C ARG A 151 20.33 2.85 10.30
N CYS A 152 19.91 2.75 11.57
CA CYS A 152 18.85 3.54 12.15
C CYS A 152 19.38 4.81 12.82
N LEU A 153 18.50 5.81 12.92
CA LEU A 153 18.66 6.90 13.88
C LEU A 153 18.20 6.37 15.24
N GLU A 154 19.14 6.04 16.12
CA GLU A 154 18.81 5.67 17.50
C GLU A 154 18.31 6.91 18.26
N LEU A 155 17.12 6.81 18.85
CA LEU A 155 16.52 7.84 19.69
C LEU A 155 16.63 7.45 21.16
N PRO A 156 16.88 8.40 22.07
CA PRO A 156 16.90 8.11 23.49
C PRO A 156 15.48 7.78 23.99
N SER A 157 15.36 6.72 24.77
CA SER A 157 14.14 6.44 25.54
C SER A 157 13.92 7.50 26.62
N ARG A 158 12.64 7.79 26.90
CA ARG A 158 12.23 8.67 28.00
C ARG A 158 11.01 8.11 28.70
N SER A 159 10.85 8.42 29.98
CA SER A 159 9.63 8.14 30.73
C SER A 159 8.50 9.08 30.28
N ALA A 160 7.29 8.56 30.14
CA ALA A 160 6.08 9.35 30.02
C ALA A 160 5.87 10.16 31.31
N THR A 161 5.46 11.41 31.16
CA THR A 161 5.05 12.24 32.29
C THR A 161 3.71 11.78 32.83
N LYS A 162 3.43 12.07 34.11
CA LYS A 162 2.10 11.81 34.71
C LYS A 162 1.00 12.45 33.87
N ASP A 163 1.17 13.69 33.43
CA ASP A 163 0.20 14.40 32.60
C ASP A 163 -0.06 13.73 31.24
N GLU A 164 0.94 13.10 30.63
CA GLU A 164 0.74 12.29 29.41
C GLU A 164 -0.11 11.06 29.71
N ILE A 165 0.18 10.32 30.80
CA ILE A 165 -0.59 9.14 31.20
C ILE A 165 -2.04 9.49 31.51
N LEU A 166 -2.26 10.58 32.26
CA LEU A 166 -3.59 11.03 32.69
C LEU A 166 -4.51 11.49 31.56
N ARG A 167 -4.00 11.62 30.33
CA ARG A 167 -4.85 11.92 29.16
C ARG A 167 -5.82 10.79 28.83
N LEU A 168 -5.48 9.56 29.20
CA LEU A 168 -6.28 8.37 28.92
C LEU A 168 -6.57 7.55 30.18
N HIS A 169 -5.61 7.47 31.09
CA HIS A 169 -5.71 6.65 32.30
C HIS A 169 -6.13 7.50 33.50
N THR A 170 -6.81 6.90 34.48
CA THR A 170 -7.20 7.63 35.70
C THR A 170 -6.01 7.86 36.64
N GLU A 171 -6.14 8.85 37.51
CA GLU A 171 -5.14 9.12 38.54
C GLU A 171 -5.00 7.94 39.51
N GLU A 172 -6.10 7.28 39.86
CA GLU A 172 -6.09 6.08 40.69
C GLU A 172 -5.29 4.94 40.02
N HIS A 173 -5.47 4.72 38.71
CA HIS A 173 -4.74 3.71 37.95
C HIS A 173 -3.23 3.94 37.96
N PHE A 174 -2.83 5.21 37.79
CA PHE A 174 -1.43 5.63 37.84
C PHE A 174 -0.82 5.45 39.23
N GLU A 175 -1.48 5.97 40.28
CA GLU A 175 -0.95 5.90 41.64
C GLU A 175 -0.91 4.45 42.16
N ARG A 176 -1.90 3.62 41.82
CA ARG A 176 -1.90 2.19 42.17
C ARG A 176 -0.69 1.46 41.59
N LEU A 177 -0.31 1.74 40.34
CA LEU A 177 0.88 1.12 39.75
C LEU A 177 2.15 1.67 40.40
N LYS A 178 2.20 2.97 40.65
CA LYS A 178 3.32 3.65 41.30
C LYS A 178 3.60 3.11 42.70
N GLU A 179 2.57 2.75 43.45
CA GLU A 179 2.70 2.10 44.77
C GLU A 179 3.43 0.76 44.71
N THR A 180 3.47 0.09 43.56
CA THR A 180 4.21 -1.18 43.37
C THR A 180 5.70 -0.96 43.12
N SER A 181 6.11 0.27 42.78
CA SER A 181 7.48 0.58 42.37
C SER A 181 8.48 0.27 43.47
N GLY A 182 9.49 -0.53 43.14
CA GLY A 182 10.57 -0.93 44.04
C GLY A 182 10.17 -1.92 45.15
N ILE A 183 8.91 -2.38 45.22
CA ILE A 183 8.48 -3.37 46.21
C ILE A 183 9.09 -4.73 45.88
N ARG A 184 9.79 -5.32 46.85
CA ARG A 184 10.42 -6.64 46.78
C ARG A 184 9.71 -7.63 47.69
N ASP A 185 8.43 -7.85 47.40
CA ASP A 185 7.54 -8.76 48.14
C ASP A 185 6.73 -9.55 47.11
N ASP A 186 7.28 -10.70 46.70
CA ASP A 186 6.76 -11.49 45.59
C ASP A 186 5.35 -12.02 45.88
N GLU A 187 5.07 -12.41 47.14
CA GLU A 187 3.74 -12.89 47.54
C GLU A 187 2.69 -11.77 47.42
N ARG A 188 3.03 -10.56 47.88
CA ARG A 188 2.14 -9.40 47.76
C ARG A 188 1.93 -9.00 46.29
N MET A 189 2.99 -9.03 45.48
CA MET A 189 2.90 -8.71 44.05
C MET A 189 2.09 -9.75 43.30
N GLU A 190 2.25 -11.04 43.60
CA GLU A 190 1.44 -12.12 43.04
C GLU A 190 -0.03 -11.98 43.43
N GLU A 191 -0.31 -11.66 44.70
CA GLU A 191 -1.68 -11.40 45.16
C GLU A 191 -2.32 -10.23 44.41
N LEU A 192 -1.61 -9.11 44.25
CA LEU A 192 -2.11 -7.96 43.50
C LEU A 192 -2.33 -8.31 42.02
N SER A 193 -1.39 -9.03 41.42
CA SER A 193 -1.44 -9.47 40.03
C SER A 193 -2.67 -10.34 39.77
N SER A 194 -3.01 -11.25 40.70
CA SER A 194 -4.18 -12.13 40.60
C SER A 194 -5.54 -11.41 40.55
N ARG A 195 -5.58 -10.08 40.78
CA ARG A 195 -6.83 -9.29 40.68
C ARG A 195 -7.14 -8.85 39.25
N TYR A 196 -6.18 -9.01 38.34
CA TYR A 196 -6.27 -8.58 36.96
C TYR A 196 -6.09 -9.77 36.04
N ASP A 197 -6.79 -9.75 34.91
CA ASP A 197 -6.72 -10.81 33.93
C ASP A 197 -5.39 -10.76 33.17
N SER A 198 -4.63 -11.87 33.27
CA SER A 198 -3.37 -12.08 32.56
C SER A 198 -2.32 -11.00 32.84
N ILE A 199 -2.05 -10.73 34.13
CA ILE A 199 -1.07 -9.73 34.58
C ILE A 199 -0.07 -10.35 35.57
N TYR A 200 1.18 -9.90 35.50
CA TYR A 200 2.16 -10.03 36.58
C TYR A 200 2.79 -8.67 36.88
N ILE A 201 3.09 -8.39 38.14
CA ILE A 201 3.70 -7.13 38.57
C ILE A 201 5.09 -7.40 39.14
N HIS A 202 6.07 -6.64 38.65
CA HIS A 202 7.47 -6.66 39.05
C HIS A 202 7.84 -5.30 39.68
N PRO A 203 8.84 -5.23 40.60
CA PRO A 203 9.30 -3.96 41.17
C PRO A 203 9.67 -2.85 40.16
N SER A 204 9.96 -3.18 38.91
CA SER A 204 10.25 -2.22 37.84
C SER A 204 9.08 -1.95 36.89
N THR A 205 7.92 -2.60 37.06
CA THR A 205 6.77 -2.48 36.15
C THR A 205 6.35 -1.03 35.94
N PHE A 206 6.24 -0.24 37.01
CA PHE A 206 5.84 1.16 36.91
C PHE A 206 6.81 1.98 36.05
N GLU A 207 8.10 1.98 36.40
CA GLU A 207 9.12 2.76 35.69
C GLU A 207 9.26 2.34 34.22
N LEU A 208 9.25 1.03 33.95
CA LEU A 208 9.38 0.52 32.58
C LEU A 208 8.11 0.74 31.75
N SER A 209 6.93 0.74 32.38
CA SER A 209 5.67 1.11 31.71
C SER A 209 5.69 2.58 31.29
N LEU A 210 6.19 3.49 32.15
CA LEU A 210 6.42 4.89 31.77
C LEU A 210 7.44 5.01 30.64
N LEU A 211 8.54 4.26 30.71
CA LEU A 211 9.58 4.26 29.68
C LEU A 211 9.07 3.77 28.32
N ALA A 212 8.26 2.71 28.30
CA ALA A 212 7.62 2.17 27.11
C ALA A 212 6.65 3.19 26.47
N SER A 213 5.77 3.80 27.28
CA SER A 213 4.83 4.82 26.81
C SER A 213 5.55 6.08 26.32
N GLY A 214 6.53 6.58 27.07
CA GLY A 214 7.28 7.79 26.70
C GLY A 214 8.15 7.58 25.46
N SER A 215 8.75 6.41 25.29
CA SER A 215 9.47 6.03 24.06
C SER A 215 8.55 6.02 22.84
N THR A 216 7.32 5.51 23.00
CA THR A 216 6.33 5.49 21.89
C THR A 216 5.90 6.90 21.50
N ILE A 217 5.66 7.78 22.48
CA ILE A 217 5.36 9.19 22.23
C ILE A 217 6.55 9.88 21.54
N GLU A 218 7.77 9.66 22.02
CA GLU A 218 8.98 10.27 21.46
C GLU A 218 9.22 9.86 19.99
N LEU A 219 8.97 8.60 19.65
CA LEU A 219 9.00 8.12 18.28
C LEU A 219 8.00 8.89 17.42
N VAL A 220 6.73 8.95 17.84
CA VAL A 220 5.66 9.65 17.10
C VAL A 220 5.99 11.13 16.91
N ASP A 221 6.51 11.81 17.93
CA ASP A 221 6.95 13.20 17.84
C ASP A 221 8.01 13.40 16.77
N HIS A 222 9.00 12.52 16.69
CA HIS A 222 10.03 12.58 15.66
C HIS A 222 9.50 12.37 14.25
N LEU A 223 8.47 11.52 14.07
CA LEU A 223 7.85 11.30 12.77
C LEU A 223 7.00 12.50 12.34
N VAL A 224 6.16 13.01 13.23
CA VAL A 224 5.21 14.09 12.93
C VAL A 224 5.94 15.42 12.72
N THR A 225 7.00 15.70 13.50
CA THR A 225 7.87 16.87 13.28
C THR A 225 8.82 16.71 12.10
N GLY A 226 8.85 15.53 11.46
CA GLY A 226 9.67 15.24 10.30
C GLY A 226 11.17 15.18 10.59
N LYS A 227 11.58 14.84 11.81
CA LYS A 227 12.98 14.54 12.15
C LYS A 227 13.41 13.15 11.68
N ALA A 228 12.47 12.21 11.64
CA ALA A 228 12.63 10.88 11.05
C ALA A 228 11.53 10.62 10.02
N GLN A 229 11.76 9.67 9.09
CA GLN A 229 10.80 9.31 8.06
C GLN A 229 9.69 8.41 8.62
N ASN A 230 10.13 7.37 9.32
CA ASN A 230 9.36 6.29 9.93
C ASN A 230 10.20 5.72 11.09
N GLY A 231 9.68 4.76 11.84
CA GLY A 231 10.51 4.11 12.85
C GLY A 231 9.84 3.00 13.64
N MET A 232 10.62 2.39 14.51
CA MET A 232 10.21 1.26 15.33
C MET A 232 10.55 1.49 16.81
N ALA A 233 9.60 1.21 17.70
CA ALA A 233 9.79 1.13 19.13
C ALA A 233 9.82 -0.34 19.55
N ILE A 234 11.00 -0.83 19.93
CA ILE A 234 11.18 -2.17 20.50
C ILE A 234 11.05 -1.98 22.01
N ILE A 235 9.84 -2.18 22.53
CA ILE A 235 9.48 -1.82 23.90
C ILE A 235 8.80 -2.97 24.63
N ARG A 236 8.93 -2.97 25.96
CA ARG A 236 8.17 -3.81 26.89
C ARG A 236 7.97 -3.06 28.22
N PRO A 237 6.83 -3.20 28.92
CA PRO A 237 5.67 -4.06 28.60
C PRO A 237 4.82 -3.56 27.41
N PRO A 238 3.97 -4.43 26.81
CA PRO A 238 3.02 -4.06 25.75
C PRO A 238 1.91 -3.13 26.28
N GLY A 239 1.03 -2.65 25.39
CA GLY A 239 0.05 -1.60 25.73
C GLY A 239 -1.38 -1.80 25.24
N HIS A 240 -1.65 -2.46 24.12
CA HIS A 240 -2.97 -2.38 23.46
C HIS A 240 -4.19 -2.86 24.26
N HIS A 241 -3.99 -3.70 25.29
CA HIS A 241 -5.06 -4.15 26.19
C HIS A 241 -5.33 -3.22 27.37
N ALA A 242 -4.38 -2.36 27.74
CA ALA A 242 -4.51 -1.50 28.91
C ALA A 242 -5.71 -0.56 28.77
N MET A 243 -6.58 -0.56 29.77
CA MET A 243 -7.83 0.19 29.79
C MET A 243 -7.70 1.44 30.67
N LYS A 244 -8.72 2.31 30.62
CA LYS A 244 -8.76 3.58 31.35
C LYS A 244 -8.43 3.47 32.86
N ALA A 245 -8.81 2.37 33.51
CA ALA A 245 -8.64 2.20 34.96
C ALA A 245 -8.25 0.77 35.39
N GLU A 246 -7.83 -0.06 34.44
CA GLU A 246 -7.60 -1.50 34.67
C GLU A 246 -6.42 -2.02 33.82
N TYR A 247 -5.55 -2.80 34.46
CA TYR A 247 -4.46 -3.54 33.79
C TYR A 247 -5.04 -4.81 33.17
N ASN A 248 -4.57 -5.21 31.99
CA ASN A 248 -5.09 -6.39 31.32
C ASN A 248 -4.08 -6.92 30.31
N GLY A 249 -3.97 -8.24 30.15
CA GLY A 249 -3.21 -8.86 29.05
C GLY A 249 -1.77 -8.36 28.96
N TYR A 250 -1.03 -8.41 30.07
CA TYR A 250 0.35 -7.91 30.19
C TYR A 250 0.54 -6.39 30.06
N CYS A 251 -0.54 -5.63 29.83
CA CYS A 251 -0.50 -4.20 29.55
C CYS A 251 -0.90 -3.35 30.77
N PHE A 252 -0.12 -2.31 31.04
CA PHE A 252 -0.36 -1.39 32.17
C PHE A 252 -0.81 0.00 31.73
N PHE A 253 -0.10 0.58 30.76
CA PHE A 253 -0.47 1.81 30.07
C PHE A 253 -0.54 1.54 28.57
N ASN A 254 -1.55 2.12 27.91
CA ASN A 254 -1.75 1.91 26.49
C ASN A 254 -0.80 2.79 25.66
N ASN A 255 0.36 2.23 25.30
CA ASN A 255 1.45 2.92 24.59
C ASN A 255 0.99 3.58 23.29
N VAL A 256 0.29 2.82 22.43
CA VAL A 256 -0.18 3.30 21.12
C VAL A 256 -1.31 4.32 21.26
N ALA A 257 -2.24 4.12 22.19
CA ALA A 257 -3.31 5.09 22.42
C ALA A 257 -2.77 6.40 23.00
N LEU A 258 -1.80 6.35 23.92
CA LEU A 258 -1.17 7.55 24.48
C LEU A 258 -0.44 8.36 23.40
N ALA A 259 0.33 7.70 22.53
CA ALA A 259 1.00 8.36 21.41
C ALA A 259 0.01 8.93 20.39
N THR A 260 -1.09 8.23 20.12
CA THR A 260 -2.19 8.72 19.28
C THR A 260 -2.82 9.98 19.89
N ARG A 261 -3.16 9.94 21.17
CA ARG A 261 -3.74 11.09 21.90
C ARG A 261 -2.77 12.27 21.92
N HIS A 262 -1.48 12.01 22.11
CA HIS A 262 -0.44 13.04 21.99
C HIS A 262 -0.43 13.68 20.60
N ALA A 263 -0.46 12.89 19.52
CA ALA A 263 -0.49 13.39 18.15
C ALA A 263 -1.74 14.24 17.82
N LEU A 264 -2.91 13.84 18.34
CA LEU A 264 -4.15 14.62 18.20
C LEU A 264 -4.09 15.93 18.99
N ASP A 265 -3.63 15.89 20.23
CA ASP A 265 -3.72 17.02 21.15
C ASP A 265 -2.59 18.04 20.96
N VAL A 266 -1.37 17.58 20.68
CA VAL A 266 -0.16 18.42 20.59
C VAL A 266 0.09 18.81 19.13
N HIS A 267 0.15 17.83 18.23
CA HIS A 267 0.43 18.08 16.81
C HIS A 267 -0.81 18.39 15.97
N LYS A 268 -2.00 18.32 16.58
CA LYS A 268 -3.28 18.68 15.95
C LYS A 268 -3.58 17.88 14.67
N LEU A 269 -3.08 16.64 14.59
CA LEU A 269 -3.48 15.73 13.53
C LEU A 269 -5.00 15.49 13.59
N GLN A 270 -5.58 15.22 12.43
CA GLN A 270 -7.02 15.03 12.23
C GLN A 270 -7.34 13.61 11.78
N ARG A 271 -6.38 12.87 11.23
CA ARG A 271 -6.61 11.51 10.70
C ARG A 271 -5.43 10.60 11.06
N ILE A 272 -5.63 9.69 12.00
CA ILE A 272 -4.64 8.71 12.42
C ILE A 272 -5.20 7.31 12.17
N LEU A 273 -4.42 6.45 11.52
CA LEU A 273 -4.78 5.05 11.31
C LEU A 273 -3.96 4.20 12.28
N ILE A 274 -4.64 3.47 13.15
CA ILE A 274 -4.04 2.44 14.00
C ILE A 274 -4.32 1.08 13.37
N ILE A 275 -3.26 0.31 13.10
CA ILE A 275 -3.36 -1.06 12.60
C ILE A 275 -2.82 -1.97 13.69
N ASP A 276 -3.68 -2.79 14.26
CA ASP A 276 -3.35 -3.83 15.22
C ASP A 276 -3.40 -5.18 14.52
N TYR A 277 -2.21 -5.74 14.26
CA TYR A 277 -2.09 -7.10 13.71
C TYR A 277 -1.56 -8.10 14.74
N ASP A 278 -1.47 -7.69 16.02
CA ASP A 278 -1.37 -8.63 17.12
C ASP A 278 -2.55 -9.61 17.06
N VAL A 279 -2.31 -10.88 17.38
CA VAL A 279 -3.34 -11.91 17.28
C VAL A 279 -4.45 -11.73 18.30
N HIS A 280 -4.25 -10.90 19.33
CA HIS A 280 -5.27 -10.55 20.31
C HIS A 280 -5.95 -9.24 19.95
N HIS A 281 -7.23 -9.12 20.30
CA HIS A 281 -7.95 -7.87 20.13
C HIS A 281 -7.44 -6.82 21.13
N GLY A 282 -6.90 -5.70 20.65
CA GLY A 282 -6.56 -4.52 21.47
C GLY A 282 -7.79 -3.73 21.94
N GLN A 283 -8.65 -4.36 22.76
CA GLN A 283 -9.88 -3.79 23.31
C GLN A 283 -9.66 -2.45 24.05
N GLY A 284 -8.51 -2.28 24.71
CA GLY A 284 -8.15 -1.01 25.35
C GLY A 284 -8.04 0.12 24.32
N THR A 285 -7.30 -0.13 23.24
CA THR A 285 -7.12 0.82 22.13
C THR A 285 -8.45 1.13 21.44
N GLN A 286 -9.27 0.10 21.14
CA GLN A 286 -10.62 0.26 20.60
C GLN A 286 -11.46 1.23 21.46
N ARG A 287 -11.54 0.97 22.78
CA ARG A 287 -12.39 1.75 23.69
C ARG A 287 -11.97 3.22 23.79
N PHE A 288 -10.68 3.54 23.70
CA PHE A 288 -10.20 4.92 23.78
C PHE A 288 -10.60 5.79 22.59
N PHE A 289 -10.89 5.19 21.43
CA PHE A 289 -11.20 5.90 20.19
C PHE A 289 -12.55 5.51 19.58
N TYR A 290 -13.36 4.73 20.29
CA TYR A 290 -14.64 4.19 19.79
C TYR A 290 -15.63 5.24 19.25
N ASN A 291 -15.54 6.48 19.76
CA ASN A 291 -16.41 7.59 19.36
C ASN A 291 -15.66 8.69 18.58
N ASP A 292 -14.37 8.51 18.25
CA ASP A 292 -13.51 9.55 17.67
C ASP A 292 -13.25 9.29 16.17
N PRO A 293 -13.96 9.97 15.24
CA PRO A 293 -13.80 9.75 13.79
C PRO A 293 -12.44 10.22 13.24
N ARG A 294 -11.61 10.87 14.07
CA ARG A 294 -10.24 11.23 13.69
C ARG A 294 -9.30 10.04 13.73
N VAL A 295 -9.73 8.91 14.30
CA VAL A 295 -8.93 7.69 14.42
C VAL A 295 -9.68 6.54 13.78
N VAL A 296 -9.07 5.90 12.79
CA VAL A 296 -9.49 4.56 12.36
C VAL A 296 -8.69 3.55 13.17
N TYR A 297 -9.38 2.71 13.94
CA TYR A 297 -8.77 1.56 14.60
C TYR A 297 -9.12 0.29 13.80
N PHE A 298 -8.11 -0.49 13.43
CA PHE A 298 -8.27 -1.70 12.65
C PHE A 298 -7.54 -2.86 13.32
N SER A 299 -8.25 -3.90 13.74
CA SER A 299 -7.70 -5.05 14.46
C SER A 299 -7.97 -6.36 13.73
N ILE A 300 -6.93 -7.18 13.57
CA ILE A 300 -7.00 -8.56 13.06
C ILE A 300 -6.64 -9.51 14.19
N HIS A 301 -7.59 -10.30 14.69
CA HIS A 301 -7.35 -11.08 15.90
C HIS A 301 -8.05 -12.44 15.87
N ARG A 302 -7.46 -13.43 16.53
CA ARG A 302 -8.12 -14.70 16.85
C ARG A 302 -9.35 -14.41 17.72
N PHE A 303 -10.46 -15.03 17.37
CA PHE A 303 -11.74 -14.79 18.03
C PHE A 303 -12.45 -16.10 18.34
N GLU A 304 -12.48 -17.04 17.38
CA GLU A 304 -13.17 -18.33 17.52
C GLU A 304 -14.56 -18.17 18.13
N HIS A 305 -15.36 -17.26 17.56
CA HIS A 305 -16.71 -16.96 18.03
C HIS A 305 -16.78 -16.53 19.51
N GLY A 306 -15.75 -15.83 19.99
CA GLY A 306 -15.63 -15.35 21.37
C GLY A 306 -15.07 -16.35 22.37
N SER A 307 -14.71 -17.57 21.94
CA SER A 307 -14.06 -18.53 22.84
C SER A 307 -12.57 -18.26 23.04
N PHE A 308 -11.94 -17.46 22.18
CA PHE A 308 -10.55 -17.03 22.38
C PHE A 308 -10.48 -15.74 23.21
N TRP A 309 -9.43 -15.63 24.03
CA TRP A 309 -9.21 -14.49 24.91
C TRP A 309 -9.09 -13.18 24.09
N PRO A 310 -9.69 -12.04 24.49
CA PRO A 310 -10.26 -11.73 25.81
C PRO A 310 -11.75 -12.07 25.98
N HIS A 311 -12.36 -12.87 25.10
CA HIS A 311 -13.75 -13.32 25.22
C HIS A 311 -14.78 -12.18 25.22
N LEU A 312 -14.59 -11.17 24.37
CA LEU A 312 -15.45 -9.98 24.35
C LEU A 312 -16.36 -9.94 23.14
N HIS A 313 -17.64 -9.70 23.36
CA HIS A 313 -18.63 -9.54 22.28
C HIS A 313 -18.34 -8.34 21.38
N GLU A 314 -17.72 -7.30 21.94
CA GLU A 314 -17.28 -6.11 21.21
C GLU A 314 -16.02 -6.30 20.36
N SER A 315 -15.40 -7.49 20.39
CA SER A 315 -14.31 -7.85 19.47
C SER A 315 -14.82 -8.38 18.13
N ASP A 316 -16.11 -8.67 18.00
CA ASP A 316 -16.67 -9.15 16.73
C ASP A 316 -16.86 -8.00 15.72
N TYR A 317 -17.09 -8.33 14.44
CA TYR A 317 -17.12 -7.39 13.32
C TYR A 317 -18.24 -6.34 13.38
N HIS A 318 -19.30 -6.56 14.18
CA HIS A 318 -20.43 -5.61 14.31
C HIS A 318 -20.12 -4.41 15.20
N ALA A 319 -19.05 -4.46 15.99
CA ALA A 319 -18.64 -3.36 16.87
C ALA A 319 -17.91 -2.29 16.05
N ILE A 320 -18.69 -1.48 15.33
CA ILE A 320 -18.15 -0.53 14.32
C ILE A 320 -17.85 0.88 14.87
N GLY A 321 -17.90 1.08 16.19
CA GLY A 321 -17.82 2.41 16.83
C GLY A 321 -19.20 2.92 17.23
N SER A 322 -19.25 4.10 17.85
CA SER A 322 -20.52 4.75 18.19
C SER A 322 -20.48 6.26 18.03
N GLU A 323 -21.65 6.89 18.04
CA GLU A 323 -21.80 8.34 17.84
C GLU A 323 -21.07 8.80 16.56
N ALA A 324 -20.20 9.82 16.67
CA ALA A 324 -19.40 10.32 15.56
C ALA A 324 -18.37 9.31 15.04
N GLY A 325 -17.94 8.35 15.86
CA GLY A 325 -16.98 7.29 15.50
C GLY A 325 -17.60 6.08 14.80
N THR A 326 -18.92 6.06 14.56
CA THR A 326 -19.58 4.96 13.85
C THR A 326 -18.99 4.75 12.46
N GLY A 327 -18.51 3.54 12.19
CA GLY A 327 -17.82 3.14 10.96
C GLY A 327 -16.29 3.27 11.01
N TYR A 328 -15.69 3.78 12.09
CA TYR A 328 -14.24 4.00 12.22
C TYR A 328 -13.51 2.93 13.05
N ASN A 329 -14.24 1.92 13.55
CA ASN A 329 -13.67 0.78 14.27
C ASN A 329 -13.86 -0.51 13.49
N PHE A 330 -12.77 -1.12 13.04
CA PHE A 330 -12.80 -2.35 12.25
C PHE A 330 -12.24 -3.52 13.07
N ASN A 331 -13.08 -4.52 13.30
CA ASN A 331 -12.66 -5.80 13.86
C ASN A 331 -12.76 -6.88 12.79
N VAL A 332 -11.65 -7.59 12.54
CA VAL A 332 -11.59 -8.77 11.67
C VAL A 332 -11.35 -10.01 12.53
N PRO A 333 -12.43 -10.65 13.03
CA PRO A 333 -12.33 -11.81 13.90
C PRO A 333 -11.98 -13.07 13.14
N LEU A 334 -10.87 -13.71 13.49
CA LEU A 334 -10.41 -14.98 12.94
C LEU A 334 -11.07 -16.11 13.72
N ASN A 335 -12.07 -16.75 13.10
CA ASN A 335 -12.89 -17.80 13.72
C ASN A 335 -12.29 -19.21 13.65
N ALA A 336 -11.02 -19.32 13.27
CA ALA A 336 -10.25 -20.56 13.27
C ALA A 336 -8.75 -20.24 13.42
N THR A 337 -8.00 -21.21 13.94
CA THR A 337 -6.53 -21.18 13.97
C THR A 337 -5.93 -21.50 12.58
N GLY A 338 -4.62 -21.28 12.45
CA GLY A 338 -3.85 -21.63 11.25
C GLY A 338 -3.95 -20.64 10.09
N MET A 339 -4.50 -19.43 10.30
CA MET A 339 -4.55 -18.41 9.24
C MET A 339 -3.15 -18.12 8.69
N THR A 340 -3.05 -17.98 7.38
CA THR A 340 -1.80 -18.01 6.61
C THR A 340 -1.42 -16.63 6.05
N ASN A 341 -0.31 -16.55 5.31
CA ASN A 341 0.05 -15.35 4.55
C ASN A 341 -1.09 -14.87 3.62
N GLY A 342 -1.78 -15.79 2.95
CA GLY A 342 -2.86 -15.44 2.01
C GLY A 342 -4.05 -14.80 2.71
N ASP A 343 -4.35 -15.27 3.91
CA ASP A 343 -5.42 -14.73 4.75
C ASP A 343 -5.15 -13.27 5.11
N TYR A 344 -3.94 -12.97 5.63
CA TYR A 344 -3.56 -11.62 6.01
C TYR A 344 -3.42 -10.68 4.80
N LEU A 345 -2.88 -11.17 3.67
CA LEU A 345 -2.82 -10.39 2.44
C LEU A 345 -4.23 -10.05 1.92
N ALA A 346 -5.18 -10.98 2.00
CA ALA A 346 -6.56 -10.74 1.61
C ALA A 346 -7.24 -9.67 2.49
N ILE A 347 -7.04 -9.72 3.82
CA ILE A 347 -7.55 -8.67 4.72
C ILE A 347 -6.99 -7.30 4.33
N PHE A 348 -5.69 -7.23 4.05
CA PHE A 348 -5.03 -5.98 3.67
C PHE A 348 -5.58 -5.43 2.35
N GLN A 349 -5.64 -6.27 1.32
CA GLN A 349 -6.01 -5.87 -0.04
C GLN A 349 -7.51 -5.58 -0.20
N GLN A 350 -8.36 -6.37 0.45
CA GLN A 350 -9.80 -6.33 0.24
C GLN A 350 -10.54 -5.39 1.21
N LEU A 351 -9.94 -5.04 2.35
CA LEU A 351 -10.57 -4.19 3.36
C LEU A 351 -9.68 -3.03 3.83
N LEU A 352 -8.52 -3.31 4.43
CA LEU A 352 -7.71 -2.28 5.09
C LEU A 352 -7.16 -1.21 4.13
N LEU A 353 -6.49 -1.61 3.05
CA LEU A 353 -5.87 -0.67 2.11
C LEU A 353 -6.89 0.21 1.38
N PRO A 354 -8.02 -0.32 0.87
CA PRO A 354 -9.11 0.51 0.35
C PRO A 354 -9.60 1.57 1.35
N VAL A 355 -9.82 1.18 2.61
CA VAL A 355 -10.24 2.10 3.69
C VAL A 355 -9.16 3.13 3.98
N ALA A 356 -7.89 2.73 4.11
CA ALA A 356 -6.78 3.63 4.36
C ALA A 356 -6.58 4.66 3.24
N LEU A 357 -6.80 4.24 1.98
CA LEU A 357 -6.75 5.12 0.81
C LEU A 357 -7.88 6.17 0.85
N GLU A 358 -9.10 5.79 1.22
CA GLU A 358 -10.22 6.72 1.38
C GLU A 358 -10.03 7.63 2.60
N PHE A 359 -9.51 7.09 3.72
CA PHE A 359 -9.29 7.84 4.97
C PHE A 359 -8.15 8.85 4.88
N GLN A 360 -7.12 8.61 4.05
CA GLN A 360 -5.96 9.50 3.88
C GLN A 360 -5.29 9.86 5.22
N PRO A 361 -4.77 8.88 5.98
CA PRO A 361 -4.17 9.13 7.28
C PRO A 361 -2.96 10.07 7.17
N GLU A 362 -2.78 10.88 8.21
CA GLU A 362 -1.64 11.78 8.38
C GLU A 362 -0.51 11.10 9.15
N LEU A 363 -0.84 10.07 9.93
CA LEU A 363 0.07 9.21 10.69
C LEU A 363 -0.51 7.80 10.70
N ILE A 364 0.35 6.79 10.55
CA ILE A 364 0.00 5.38 10.75
C ILE A 364 0.78 4.88 11.96
N ILE A 365 0.09 4.25 12.91
CA ILE A 365 0.72 3.56 14.05
C ILE A 365 0.32 2.10 13.95
N VAL A 366 1.31 1.22 14.04
CA VAL A 366 1.14 -0.23 13.96
C VAL A 366 1.37 -0.81 15.35
N SER A 367 0.32 -1.34 15.98
CA SER A 367 0.41 -2.24 17.13
C SER A 367 0.90 -3.59 16.60
N ALA A 368 2.21 -3.82 16.77
CA ALA A 368 2.95 -4.86 16.09
C ALA A 368 3.18 -6.07 17.01
N GLY A 369 2.16 -6.90 17.16
CA GLY A 369 2.28 -8.24 17.72
C GLY A 369 2.77 -9.23 16.68
N TYR A 370 3.66 -10.14 17.09
CA TYR A 370 4.16 -11.22 16.22
C TYR A 370 3.69 -12.60 16.68
N ASP A 371 2.55 -12.65 17.35
CA ASP A 371 1.91 -13.86 17.86
C ASP A 371 0.96 -14.52 16.85
N ALA A 372 0.64 -13.84 15.76
CA ALA A 372 0.12 -14.49 14.55
C ALA A 372 1.21 -15.25 13.75
N ALA A 373 2.48 -15.11 14.15
CA ALA A 373 3.57 -15.74 13.43
C ALA A 373 3.63 -17.26 13.66
N LEU A 374 4.12 -17.99 12.65
CA LEU A 374 4.32 -19.43 12.69
C LEU A 374 4.99 -19.89 14.00
N GLY A 375 4.35 -20.83 14.69
CA GLY A 375 4.90 -21.45 15.89
C GLY A 375 4.64 -20.71 17.20
N CYS A 376 3.93 -19.57 17.16
CA CYS A 376 3.44 -18.94 18.38
C CYS A 376 2.42 -19.85 19.10
N PRO A 377 2.58 -20.09 20.42
CA PRO A 377 1.69 -20.94 21.18
C PRO A 377 0.29 -20.33 21.43
N GLU A 378 0.20 -19.00 21.54
CA GLU A 378 -1.07 -18.31 21.78
C GLU A 378 -1.90 -18.17 20.50
N GLY A 379 -1.29 -17.63 19.43
CA GLY A 379 -2.03 -17.35 18.21
C GLY A 379 -2.35 -18.58 17.37
N GLU A 380 -1.48 -19.59 17.36
CA GLU A 380 -1.60 -20.80 16.54
C GLU A 380 -1.90 -20.52 15.05
N MET A 381 -1.46 -19.37 14.54
CA MET A 381 -1.55 -19.00 13.14
C MET A 381 -0.29 -19.45 12.38
N GLU A 382 -0.30 -19.29 11.07
CA GLU A 382 0.76 -19.72 10.14
C GLU A 382 1.33 -18.55 9.32
N VAL A 383 1.27 -17.32 9.83
CA VAL A 383 1.89 -16.17 9.15
C VAL A 383 3.40 -16.33 9.23
N THR A 384 4.05 -16.39 8.07
CA THR A 384 5.51 -16.51 8.03
C THR A 384 6.17 -15.16 8.35
N PRO A 385 7.36 -15.13 8.98
CA PRO A 385 8.09 -13.88 9.25
C PRO A 385 8.30 -13.00 8.01
N ALA A 386 8.47 -13.60 6.83
CA ALA A 386 8.63 -12.90 5.57
C ALA A 386 7.38 -12.13 5.12
N CYS A 387 6.18 -12.45 5.65
CA CYS A 387 4.93 -11.80 5.30
C CYS A 387 4.80 -10.38 5.90
N TYR A 388 5.31 -10.14 7.11
CA TYR A 388 5.21 -8.83 7.78
C TYR A 388 5.76 -7.66 6.93
N PRO A 389 6.93 -7.78 6.25
CA PRO A 389 7.35 -6.82 5.25
C PRO A 389 6.33 -6.50 4.16
N HIS A 390 5.58 -7.50 3.67
CA HIS A 390 4.57 -7.33 2.63
C HIS A 390 3.29 -6.66 3.14
N LEU A 391 2.97 -6.83 4.42
CA LEU A 391 1.87 -6.12 5.09
C LEU A 391 2.26 -4.64 5.33
N LEU A 392 3.49 -4.40 5.80
CA LEU A 392 3.99 -3.06 6.10
C LEU A 392 4.26 -2.23 4.83
N ASN A 393 4.85 -2.83 3.80
CA ASN A 393 5.33 -2.12 2.61
C ASN A 393 4.28 -1.20 1.96
N PRO A 394 3.02 -1.63 1.67
CA PRO A 394 2.04 -0.75 1.04
C PRO A 394 1.68 0.47 1.90
N LEU A 395 1.81 0.39 3.22
CA LEU A 395 1.55 1.51 4.15
C LEU A 395 2.62 2.60 4.06
N LEU A 396 3.84 2.27 3.62
CA LEU A 396 4.94 3.23 3.40
C LEU A 396 4.68 4.20 2.23
N ARG A 397 3.52 4.08 1.56
CA ARG A 397 3.04 5.00 0.54
C ARG A 397 1.82 5.82 0.92
N LEU A 398 1.39 5.69 2.16
CA LEU A 398 0.37 6.51 2.79
C LEU A 398 1.04 7.41 3.84
N ALA A 399 0.34 8.46 4.28
CA ALA A 399 0.82 9.37 5.31
C ALA A 399 2.24 9.94 5.06
N ASP A 400 2.66 10.07 3.80
CA ASP A 400 4.03 10.40 3.38
C ASP A 400 5.10 9.53 4.06
N ALA A 401 4.78 8.25 4.26
CA ALA A 401 5.56 7.25 4.96
C ALA A 401 5.77 7.51 6.47
N ARG A 402 4.98 8.36 7.13
CA ARG A 402 4.97 8.51 8.60
C ARG A 402 4.31 7.29 9.24
N VAL A 403 5.11 6.24 9.42
CA VAL A 403 4.68 4.96 10.00
C VAL A 403 5.52 4.67 11.26
N ALA A 404 4.85 4.52 12.39
CA ALA A 404 5.44 4.07 13.65
C ALA A 404 5.06 2.61 13.90
N VAL A 405 6.03 1.73 14.12
CA VAL A 405 5.82 0.32 14.48
C VAL A 405 6.14 0.15 15.95
N VAL A 406 5.19 -0.33 16.75
CA VAL A 406 5.31 -0.42 18.21
C VAL A 406 5.13 -1.86 18.63
N LEU A 407 6.14 -2.46 19.25
CA LEU A 407 6.10 -3.87 19.65
C LEU A 407 4.99 -4.12 20.69
N GLU A 408 4.14 -5.12 20.42
CA GLU A 408 3.08 -5.61 21.34
C GLU A 408 3.40 -7.05 21.77
N GLY A 409 2.62 -8.05 21.33
CA GLY A 409 2.75 -9.48 21.62
C GLY A 409 3.70 -10.25 20.69
N GLY A 410 3.67 -11.59 20.78
CA GLY A 410 4.59 -12.50 20.07
C GLY A 410 5.42 -13.35 21.03
N TYR A 411 5.18 -14.67 21.04
CA TYR A 411 5.67 -15.57 22.10
C TYR A 411 6.45 -16.78 21.57
N CYS A 412 6.55 -16.95 20.24
CA CYS A 412 7.60 -17.77 19.63
C CYS A 412 8.82 -16.90 19.35
N LEU A 413 9.85 -16.99 20.19
CA LEU A 413 11.01 -16.08 20.16
C LEU A 413 11.69 -16.00 18.79
N ASP A 414 11.87 -17.12 18.09
CA ASP A 414 12.53 -17.13 16.79
C ASP A 414 11.68 -16.47 15.69
N SER A 415 10.37 -16.73 15.67
CA SER A 415 9.45 -16.10 14.71
C SER A 415 9.23 -14.63 15.00
N LEU A 416 9.11 -14.25 16.28
CA LEU A 416 9.06 -12.87 16.75
C LEU A 416 10.31 -12.10 16.29
N ALA A 417 11.50 -12.62 16.61
CA ALA A 417 12.75 -11.94 16.30
C ALA A 417 12.96 -11.79 14.79
N GLU A 418 12.69 -12.85 14.01
CA GLU A 418 12.78 -12.78 12.55
C GLU A 418 11.74 -11.81 11.96
N GLY A 419 10.48 -11.88 12.39
CA GLY A 419 9.41 -11.03 11.91
C GLY A 419 9.69 -9.56 12.18
N ALA A 420 10.05 -9.22 13.43
CA ALA A 420 10.39 -7.87 13.85
C ALA A 420 11.60 -7.29 13.10
N ALA A 421 12.67 -8.09 12.93
CA ALA A 421 13.84 -7.65 12.19
C ALA A 421 13.53 -7.43 10.70
N LEU A 422 12.70 -8.29 10.08
CA LEU A 422 12.27 -8.09 8.70
C LEU A 422 11.34 -6.88 8.54
N THR A 423 10.50 -6.57 9.53
CA THR A 423 9.73 -5.32 9.60
C THR A 423 10.65 -4.10 9.62
N LEU A 424 11.67 -4.08 10.50
CA LEU A 424 12.66 -2.99 10.55
C LEU A 424 13.43 -2.85 9.23
N ARG A 425 13.78 -3.98 8.60
CA ARG A 425 14.43 -4.01 7.29
C ARG A 425 13.57 -3.34 6.20
N SER A 426 12.26 -3.55 6.22
CA SER A 426 11.31 -2.87 5.32
C SER A 426 11.22 -1.36 5.61
N LEU A 427 11.17 -0.96 6.89
CA LEU A 427 11.22 0.46 7.29
C LEU A 427 12.47 1.17 6.77
N LEU A 428 13.62 0.47 6.73
CA LEU A 428 14.90 0.96 6.19
C LEU A 428 14.94 1.06 4.66
N GLY A 429 13.93 0.56 3.94
CA GLY A 429 13.81 0.67 2.49
C GLY A 429 14.48 -0.45 1.70
N ASP A 430 14.77 -1.57 2.36
CA ASP A 430 15.17 -2.79 1.67
C ASP A 430 13.94 -3.45 1.02
N PRO A 431 14.12 -4.16 -0.11
CA PRO A 431 12.99 -4.78 -0.81
C PRO A 431 12.35 -5.86 0.05
N CYS A 432 11.04 -6.08 -0.13
CA CYS A 432 10.37 -7.21 0.51
C CYS A 432 11.09 -8.52 0.17
N PRO A 433 11.31 -9.41 1.15
CA PRO A 433 11.88 -10.72 0.88
C PRO A 433 10.95 -11.52 -0.05
N PRO A 434 11.45 -12.52 -0.78
CA PRO A 434 10.56 -13.42 -1.50
C PRO A 434 9.69 -14.23 -0.51
N LEU A 435 8.41 -14.38 -0.82
CA LEU A 435 7.56 -15.40 -0.20
C LEU A 435 7.96 -16.75 -0.80
N VAL A 436 8.81 -17.48 -0.06
CA VAL A 436 9.44 -18.73 -0.48
C VAL A 436 8.40 -19.80 -0.78
N GLU A 437 7.44 -19.95 0.13
CA GLU A 437 6.29 -20.82 -0.06
C GLU A 437 5.25 -20.12 -0.94
N THR A 438 4.57 -20.90 -1.78
CA THR A 438 3.39 -20.41 -2.51
C THR A 438 2.38 -19.85 -1.51
N VAL A 439 1.90 -18.63 -1.75
CA VAL A 439 0.89 -17.99 -0.91
C VAL A 439 -0.36 -18.88 -0.87
N PRO A 440 -0.74 -19.43 0.30
CA PRO A 440 -1.96 -20.23 0.40
C PRO A 440 -3.19 -19.38 0.11
N LEU A 441 -4.30 -20.04 -0.18
CA LEU A 441 -5.54 -19.34 -0.49
C LEU A 441 -6.22 -18.86 0.78
N PRO A 442 -6.95 -17.74 0.72
CA PRO A 442 -7.79 -17.30 1.82
C PRO A 442 -8.78 -18.40 2.22
N ARG A 443 -8.83 -18.72 3.50
CA ARG A 443 -9.69 -19.78 4.06
C ARG A 443 -11.15 -19.36 4.06
N ALA A 444 -12.06 -20.35 4.06
CA ALA A 444 -13.50 -20.09 4.03
C ALA A 444 -13.97 -19.35 5.30
N GLU A 445 -13.38 -19.68 6.45
CA GLU A 445 -13.65 -19.05 7.74
C GLU A 445 -13.24 -17.57 7.73
N LEU A 446 -12.09 -17.24 7.12
CA LEU A 446 -11.71 -15.85 6.90
C LEU A 446 -12.68 -15.17 5.96
N ALA A 447 -12.99 -15.77 4.81
CA ALA A 447 -13.87 -15.17 3.80
C ALA A 447 -15.23 -14.78 4.42
N GLN A 448 -15.77 -15.62 5.30
CA GLN A 448 -16.99 -15.34 6.04
C GLN A 448 -16.87 -14.10 6.94
N ALA A 449 -15.79 -14.01 7.72
CA ALA A 449 -15.54 -12.85 8.59
C ALA A 449 -15.31 -11.57 7.77
N LEU A 450 -14.43 -11.62 6.78
CA LEU A 450 -14.03 -10.49 5.95
C LEU A 450 -15.22 -9.90 5.16
N LEU A 451 -16.06 -10.74 4.55
CA LEU A 451 -17.28 -10.28 3.87
C LEU A 451 -18.31 -9.69 4.85
N SER A 452 -18.38 -10.21 6.08
CA SER A 452 -19.24 -9.65 7.12
C SER A 452 -18.74 -8.29 7.59
N CYS A 453 -17.43 -8.12 7.77
CA CYS A 453 -16.81 -6.81 8.04
C CYS A 453 -17.12 -5.82 6.92
N ILE A 454 -16.96 -6.21 5.65
CA ILE A 454 -17.27 -5.36 4.49
C ILE A 454 -18.76 -4.98 4.51
N ALA A 455 -19.66 -5.94 4.75
CA ALA A 455 -21.10 -5.70 4.75
C ALA A 455 -21.53 -4.65 5.79
N VAL A 456 -21.04 -4.73 7.02
CA VAL A 456 -21.42 -3.79 8.09
C VAL A 456 -20.76 -2.42 7.95
N HIS A 457 -19.60 -2.32 7.31
CA HIS A 457 -18.91 -1.04 7.07
C HIS A 457 -19.31 -0.36 5.76
N ARG A 458 -19.88 -1.09 4.81
CA ARG A 458 -20.28 -0.59 3.49
C ARG A 458 -21.10 0.72 3.51
N PRO A 459 -22.05 0.95 4.45
CA PRO A 459 -22.79 2.21 4.51
C PRO A 459 -21.90 3.44 4.80
N HIS A 460 -20.74 3.22 5.41
CA HIS A 460 -19.84 4.27 5.90
C HIS A 460 -18.66 4.56 4.96
N TRP A 461 -18.33 3.65 4.04
CA TRP A 461 -17.13 3.74 3.20
C TRP A 461 -17.45 3.48 1.73
N ARG A 462 -17.03 4.39 0.84
CA ARG A 462 -17.29 4.27 -0.61
C ARG A 462 -16.46 3.19 -1.27
N CYS A 463 -15.23 3.01 -0.83
CA CYS A 463 -14.34 1.97 -1.33
C CYS A 463 -14.92 0.56 -1.11
N LEU A 464 -15.82 0.38 -0.14
CA LEU A 464 -16.49 -0.89 0.17
C LEU A 464 -17.81 -1.09 -0.58
N GLN A 465 -18.12 -0.21 -1.54
CA GLN A 465 -19.33 -0.30 -2.38
C GLN A 465 -19.15 -1.23 -3.59
N LEU A 466 -18.00 -1.90 -3.71
CA LEU A 466 -17.65 -2.73 -4.87
C LEU A 466 -18.53 -3.96 -5.04
N GLN A 467 -18.81 -4.70 -3.97
CA GLN A 467 -19.65 -5.90 -4.04
C GLN A 467 -21.08 -5.55 -4.41
N GLN A 468 -21.77 -6.43 -5.12
CA GLN A 468 -23.20 -6.28 -5.38
C GLN A 468 -24.01 -6.57 -4.11
N THR A 469 -25.25 -6.08 -4.05
CA THR A 469 -26.15 -6.33 -2.93
C THR A 469 -27.40 -7.07 -3.35
N TYR A 470 -28.02 -7.83 -2.42
CA TYR A 470 -29.31 -8.49 -2.62
C TYR A 470 -30.32 -8.06 -1.53
N ASP A 471 -31.62 -8.19 -1.82
CA ASP A 471 -32.69 -7.98 -0.83
C ASP A 471 -32.90 -9.26 -0.01
N CYS A 472 -33.05 -9.15 1.31
CA CYS A 472 -33.24 -10.32 2.18
C CYS A 472 -34.49 -11.15 1.82
N ALA A 473 -35.48 -10.58 1.13
CA ALA A 473 -36.60 -11.34 0.57
C ALA A 473 -36.16 -12.39 -0.48
N GLU A 474 -35.04 -12.19 -1.18
CA GLU A 474 -34.48 -13.13 -2.15
C GLU A 474 -34.01 -14.46 -1.51
N LEU A 475 -33.72 -14.45 -0.19
CA LEU A 475 -33.30 -15.65 0.54
C LEU A 475 -34.45 -16.66 0.73
N GLN A 476 -35.70 -16.20 0.81
CA GLN A 476 -36.86 -17.07 1.08
C GLN A 476 -37.22 -17.97 -0.11
N ASP A 477 -36.80 -17.61 -1.32
CA ASP A 477 -37.10 -18.33 -2.56
C ASP A 477 -35.92 -19.21 -3.06
N ARG A 478 -34.72 -19.08 -2.46
CA ARG A 478 -33.49 -19.71 -2.98
C ARG A 478 -32.54 -20.11 -1.85
N ASP A 479 -32.85 -21.19 -1.14
CA ASP A 479 -32.02 -21.78 -0.07
C ASP A 479 -30.60 -22.26 -0.52
N LYS A 480 -30.18 -22.04 -1.78
CA LYS A 480 -28.95 -22.62 -2.36
C LYS A 480 -28.23 -21.75 -3.39
N ASP A 481 -28.36 -20.42 -3.34
CA ASP A 481 -27.54 -19.56 -4.22
C ASP A 481 -26.14 -19.35 -3.59
N GLU A 482 -25.14 -20.11 -4.06
CA GLU A 482 -23.74 -20.05 -3.58
C GLU A 482 -23.09 -18.66 -3.74
N ASP A 483 -23.70 -17.76 -4.53
CA ASP A 483 -23.24 -16.39 -4.72
C ASP A 483 -23.73 -15.41 -3.62
N LEU A 484 -24.60 -15.83 -2.70
CA LEU A 484 -25.10 -15.00 -1.59
C LEU A 484 -24.26 -15.14 -0.33
N HIS A 485 -23.81 -14.02 0.25
CA HIS A 485 -23.16 -13.98 1.56
C HIS A 485 -24.18 -13.65 2.66
N THR A 486 -24.25 -14.46 3.71
CA THR A 486 -25.07 -14.16 4.89
C THR A 486 -24.21 -13.65 6.05
N VAL A 487 -24.68 -12.61 6.73
CA VAL A 487 -24.01 -12.08 7.93
C VAL A 487 -24.55 -12.85 9.15
N LEU A 488 -23.73 -13.75 9.70
CA LEU A 488 -24.11 -14.66 10.79
C LEU A 488 -23.27 -14.42 12.03
N ARG A 489 -23.93 -14.11 13.16
CA ARG A 489 -23.27 -14.03 14.47
C ARG A 489 -23.35 -15.35 15.21
N HIS A 490 -22.19 -15.82 15.64
CA HIS A 490 -22.04 -16.99 16.49
C HIS A 490 -21.24 -16.56 17.71
N TRP A 491 -21.78 -16.86 18.88
CA TRP A 491 -21.16 -16.55 20.16
C TRP A 491 -21.09 -17.80 21.02
N MET A 492 -19.88 -18.26 21.30
CA MET A 492 -19.61 -19.34 22.25
C MET A 492 -19.26 -18.79 23.64
N GLY A 493 -18.67 -17.59 23.70
CA GLY A 493 -18.25 -16.92 24.93
C GLY A 493 -17.07 -17.59 25.62
N GLY A 494 -16.56 -16.90 26.63
CA GLY A 494 -15.47 -17.37 27.48
C GLY A 494 -15.94 -17.95 28.82
N PRO A 495 -15.00 -18.44 29.63
CA PRO A 495 -15.27 -18.78 31.02
C PRO A 495 -15.83 -17.55 31.78
N PRO A 496 -16.66 -17.75 32.82
CA PRO A 496 -17.18 -16.64 33.61
C PRO A 496 -16.03 -15.89 34.31
N PRO A 497 -16.20 -14.58 34.57
CA PRO A 497 -15.23 -13.81 35.35
C PRO A 497 -14.96 -14.47 36.71
N VAL A 498 -13.71 -14.43 37.13
CA VAL A 498 -13.26 -14.99 38.41
C VAL A 498 -12.81 -13.87 39.35
N ASP A 499 -12.99 -14.07 40.66
CA ASP A 499 -12.53 -13.10 41.67
C ASP A 499 -10.99 -13.01 41.73
N ARG A 500 -10.31 -14.09 41.36
CA ARG A 500 -8.85 -14.17 41.25
C ARG A 500 -8.43 -14.96 40.02
N TYR A 501 -7.55 -14.38 39.22
CA TYR A 501 -6.97 -14.98 38.04
C TYR A 501 -5.75 -15.84 38.38
N PRO A 502 -5.52 -16.95 37.67
CA PRO A 502 -4.29 -17.72 37.79
C PRO A 502 -3.05 -16.88 37.44
N THR A 503 -2.00 -17.00 38.24
CA THR A 503 -0.72 -16.28 38.08
C THR A 503 0.47 -17.18 37.81
N ARG A 504 0.24 -18.50 37.77
CA ARG A 504 1.26 -19.55 37.56
C ARG A 504 0.74 -20.56 36.55
N ASP A 505 1.67 -21.18 35.82
CA ASP A 505 1.39 -22.21 34.83
C ASP A 505 0.41 -21.70 33.75
N THR A 506 0.47 -20.40 33.44
CA THR A 506 -0.41 -19.75 32.45
C THR A 506 0.08 -19.96 31.03
N ALA A 507 1.37 -20.25 30.84
CA ALA A 507 1.93 -20.59 29.55
C ALA A 507 1.61 -22.05 29.17
N ILE A 508 0.69 -22.24 28.23
CA ILE A 508 0.29 -23.57 27.72
C ILE A 508 1.10 -23.91 26.46
N PRO A 509 2.17 -24.71 26.54
CA PRO A 509 3.05 -24.94 25.40
C PRO A 509 2.34 -25.72 24.28
N LEU A 510 2.79 -25.49 23.04
CA LEU A 510 2.38 -26.33 21.93
C LEU A 510 2.80 -27.79 22.15
N PRO A 511 2.05 -28.75 21.59
CA PRO A 511 2.46 -30.16 21.57
C PRO A 511 3.90 -30.33 21.03
N PRO A 512 4.74 -31.20 21.63
CA PRO A 512 6.15 -31.33 21.25
C PRO A 512 6.39 -31.57 19.76
N GLU A 513 5.52 -32.34 19.10
CA GLU A 513 5.58 -32.61 17.68
C GLU A 513 5.34 -31.34 16.82
N LYS A 514 4.43 -30.46 17.24
CA LYS A 514 4.20 -29.16 16.58
C LYS A 514 5.41 -28.25 16.76
N VAL A 515 6.01 -28.22 17.96
CA VAL A 515 7.22 -27.42 18.24
C VAL A 515 8.36 -27.82 17.29
N VAL A 516 8.65 -29.12 17.20
CA VAL A 516 9.70 -29.65 16.32
C VAL A 516 9.41 -29.35 14.85
N SER A 517 8.16 -29.54 14.40
CA SER A 517 7.75 -29.27 13.02
C SER A 517 7.88 -27.78 12.66
N ASN A 518 7.40 -26.88 13.53
CA ASN A 518 7.45 -25.44 13.32
C ASN A 518 8.89 -24.92 13.30
N ALA A 519 9.74 -25.40 14.21
CA ALA A 519 11.16 -25.05 14.23
C ALA A 519 11.87 -25.49 12.94
N ALA A 520 11.59 -26.70 12.44
CA ALA A 520 12.14 -27.19 11.18
C ALA A 520 11.67 -26.36 9.98
N ARG A 521 10.37 -26.04 9.89
CA ARG A 521 9.82 -25.18 8.83
C ARG A 521 10.42 -23.77 8.89
N LEU A 522 10.52 -23.17 10.07
CA LEU A 522 11.11 -21.84 10.26
C LEU A 522 12.59 -21.82 9.85
N GLN A 523 13.36 -22.87 10.17
CA GLN A 523 14.76 -22.97 9.74
C GLN A 523 14.90 -22.98 8.22
N VAL A 524 14.04 -23.74 7.52
CA VAL A 524 14.00 -23.76 6.04
C VAL A 524 13.64 -22.38 5.50
N LEU A 525 12.56 -21.77 6.03
CA LEU A 525 12.13 -20.43 5.62
C LEU A 525 13.25 -19.40 5.78
N ARG A 526 13.93 -19.37 6.93
CA ARG A 526 15.06 -18.45 7.18
C ARG A 526 16.23 -18.70 6.23
N ALA A 527 16.54 -19.96 5.92
CA ALA A 527 17.64 -20.31 5.02
C ALA A 527 17.35 -19.96 3.55
N GLU A 528 16.10 -20.12 3.10
CA GLU A 528 15.70 -19.87 1.71
C GLU A 528 15.33 -18.41 1.43
N THR A 529 14.99 -17.64 2.47
CA THR A 529 14.69 -16.21 2.37
C THR A 529 15.95 -15.42 2.04
N LYS A 530 16.16 -15.13 0.74
CA LYS A 530 17.32 -14.35 0.27
C LYS A 530 17.15 -12.88 0.62
N LEU A 531 17.96 -12.41 1.58
CA LEU A 531 17.96 -11.01 2.02
C LEU A 531 18.98 -10.12 1.31
N SER A 532 19.81 -10.68 0.42
CA SER A 532 20.83 -9.94 -0.33
C SER A 532 20.20 -8.86 -1.20
N VAL A 533 20.76 -7.66 -1.15
CA VAL A 533 20.27 -6.50 -1.92
C VAL A 533 21.39 -5.99 -2.83
N PRO A 534 21.15 -5.78 -4.13
CA PRO A 534 22.11 -5.13 -5.00
C PRO A 534 22.50 -3.74 -4.49
N SER A 535 23.78 -3.39 -4.61
CA SER A 535 24.30 -2.08 -4.19
C SER A 535 23.74 -0.94 -5.01
N VAL A 536 23.51 -1.18 -6.31
CA VAL A 536 22.81 -0.23 -7.18
C VAL A 536 21.31 -0.44 -7.02
N LYS A 537 20.61 0.60 -6.56
CA LYS A 537 19.15 0.56 -6.45
C LYS A 537 18.49 0.52 -7.82
N VAL A 538 18.83 1.45 -8.70
CA VAL A 538 18.16 1.63 -9.99
C VAL A 538 19.18 1.73 -11.12
N CYS A 539 19.02 0.95 -12.19
CA CYS A 539 19.68 1.23 -13.46
C CYS A 539 18.79 2.09 -14.38
N TYR A 540 19.41 2.91 -15.22
CA TYR A 540 18.73 3.82 -16.13
C TYR A 540 19.20 3.59 -17.57
N ALA A 541 18.27 3.29 -18.48
CA ALA A 541 18.54 3.10 -19.89
C ALA A 541 17.95 4.26 -20.71
N TYR A 542 18.82 4.96 -21.44
CA TYR A 542 18.49 6.07 -22.33
C TYR A 542 19.60 6.23 -23.38
N ASP A 543 19.23 6.58 -24.61
CA ASP A 543 20.17 6.95 -25.67
C ASP A 543 19.55 8.01 -26.57
N ALA A 544 20.26 9.11 -26.80
CA ALA A 544 19.80 10.22 -27.61
C ALA A 544 19.62 9.85 -29.10
N GLN A 545 20.19 8.76 -29.60
CA GLN A 545 19.95 8.28 -30.96
C GLN A 545 18.49 7.91 -31.20
N MET A 546 17.75 7.50 -30.16
CA MET A 546 16.31 7.25 -30.25
C MET A 546 15.52 8.51 -30.63
N LEU A 547 16.09 9.72 -30.47
CA LEU A 547 15.47 10.99 -30.90
C LEU A 547 15.39 11.13 -32.42
N LEU A 548 16.17 10.35 -33.18
CA LEU A 548 16.25 10.46 -34.64
C LEU A 548 15.02 9.90 -35.36
N HIS A 549 14.15 9.16 -34.68
CA HIS A 549 12.89 8.71 -35.26
C HIS A 549 11.82 9.80 -35.06
N CYS A 550 11.43 10.51 -36.10
CA CYS A 550 10.40 11.55 -36.03
C CYS A 550 9.49 11.48 -37.26
N ASN A 551 8.30 12.09 -37.14
CA ASN A 551 7.39 12.22 -38.28
C ASN A 551 7.77 13.47 -39.08
N LEU A 552 8.29 13.26 -40.30
CA LEU A 552 8.72 14.35 -41.19
C LEU A 552 7.55 15.10 -41.83
N ASN A 553 6.35 14.52 -41.82
CA ASN A 553 5.17 15.06 -42.50
C ASN A 553 4.20 15.76 -41.52
N ASP A 554 4.35 15.50 -40.22
CA ASP A 554 3.53 16.10 -39.16
C ASP A 554 4.41 16.47 -37.96
N THR A 555 4.72 17.76 -37.86
CA THR A 555 5.52 18.32 -36.74
C THR A 555 4.76 18.35 -35.42
N GLY A 556 3.43 18.20 -35.43
CA GLY A 556 2.57 18.14 -34.25
C GLY A 556 2.26 16.74 -33.77
N HIS A 557 2.87 15.71 -34.38
CA HIS A 557 2.59 14.32 -34.05
C HIS A 557 2.89 14.02 -32.56
N PRO A 558 1.96 13.37 -31.83
CA PRO A 558 2.06 13.24 -30.37
C PRO A 558 3.27 12.41 -29.92
N GLU A 559 3.63 11.36 -30.66
CA GLU A 559 4.83 10.55 -30.39
C GLU A 559 6.09 11.27 -30.91
N GLN A 560 6.50 12.33 -30.21
CA GLN A 560 7.62 13.20 -30.59
C GLN A 560 8.92 12.87 -29.82
N PRO A 561 10.10 13.11 -30.42
CA PRO A 561 11.40 12.91 -29.75
C PRO A 561 11.55 13.62 -28.41
N SER A 562 10.94 14.80 -28.27
CA SER A 562 11.02 15.61 -27.06
C SER A 562 10.52 14.89 -25.80
N ARG A 563 9.70 13.83 -25.94
CA ARG A 563 9.19 13.01 -24.84
C ARG A 563 10.31 12.46 -23.95
N ILE A 564 11.20 11.65 -24.53
CA ILE A 564 12.32 11.05 -23.78
C ILE A 564 13.38 12.10 -23.40
N GLN A 565 13.49 13.18 -24.18
CA GLN A 565 14.42 14.28 -23.89
C GLN A 565 14.01 15.04 -22.63
N HIS A 566 12.71 15.34 -22.46
CA HIS A 566 12.20 16.07 -21.30
C HIS A 566 12.23 15.21 -20.04
N ILE A 567 11.91 13.90 -20.15
CA ILE A 567 12.09 12.96 -19.05
C ILE A 567 13.56 12.97 -18.60
N HIS A 568 14.51 12.79 -19.53
CA HIS A 568 15.93 12.78 -19.22
C HIS A 568 16.39 14.09 -18.56
N LYS A 569 15.97 15.23 -19.12
CA LYS A 569 16.26 16.55 -18.55
C LYS A 569 15.68 16.72 -17.15
N MET A 570 14.45 16.29 -16.90
CA MET A 570 13.85 16.39 -15.57
C MET A 570 14.57 15.49 -14.56
N HIS A 571 15.02 14.30 -14.96
CA HIS A 571 15.84 13.44 -14.10
C HIS A 571 17.18 14.10 -13.75
N ASP A 572 17.79 14.82 -14.69
CA ASP A 572 18.98 15.63 -14.42
C ASP A 572 18.68 16.80 -13.48
N ASP A 573 17.62 17.57 -13.77
CA ASP A 573 17.19 18.72 -12.98
C ASP A 573 16.80 18.34 -11.53
N TYR A 574 16.38 17.10 -11.29
CA TYR A 574 16.09 16.51 -9.97
C TYR A 574 17.31 15.79 -9.34
N GLY A 575 18.45 15.73 -10.04
CA GLY A 575 19.67 15.06 -9.58
C GLY A 575 19.59 13.53 -9.57
N LEU A 576 18.56 12.93 -10.17
CA LEU A 576 18.32 11.48 -10.14
C LEU A 576 19.32 10.70 -11.01
N LEU A 577 19.80 11.28 -12.12
CA LEU A 577 20.77 10.61 -13.01
C LEU A 577 22.07 10.24 -12.30
N THR A 578 22.46 10.97 -11.26
CA THR A 578 23.66 10.70 -10.46
C THR A 578 23.46 9.59 -9.42
N GLN A 579 22.21 9.28 -9.09
CA GLN A 579 21.84 8.24 -8.13
C GLN A 579 21.58 6.87 -8.81
N MET A 580 21.47 6.87 -10.14
CA MET A 580 21.20 5.67 -10.93
C MET A 580 22.44 5.21 -11.69
N LYS A 581 22.56 3.89 -11.91
CA LYS A 581 23.56 3.34 -12.83
C LYS A 581 23.08 3.52 -14.27
N GLN A 582 23.71 4.43 -15.00
CA GLN A 582 23.41 4.62 -16.41
C GLN A 582 23.96 3.44 -17.23
N LEU A 583 23.11 2.82 -18.04
CA LEU A 583 23.45 1.68 -18.87
C LEU A 583 23.82 2.15 -20.28
N SER A 584 24.81 1.51 -20.89
CA SER A 584 25.10 1.70 -22.31
C SER A 584 24.04 1.01 -23.14
N ALA A 585 23.29 1.77 -23.94
CA ALA A 585 22.34 1.20 -24.88
C ALA A 585 23.05 0.35 -25.93
N ARG A 586 22.34 -0.67 -26.44
CA ARG A 586 22.79 -1.50 -27.56
C ARG A 586 21.64 -1.79 -28.50
N ALA A 587 21.94 -2.11 -29.75
CA ALA A 587 20.95 -2.66 -30.65
C ALA A 587 20.59 -4.10 -30.23
N ALA A 588 19.31 -4.41 -30.20
CA ALA A 588 18.83 -5.79 -30.13
C ALA A 588 19.20 -6.52 -31.43
N THR A 589 19.73 -7.73 -31.30
CA THR A 589 20.01 -8.61 -32.42
C THR A 589 18.70 -9.09 -33.06
N THR A 590 18.75 -9.51 -34.32
CA THR A 590 17.57 -10.07 -34.99
C THR A 590 16.98 -11.27 -34.22
N ASP A 591 17.81 -12.08 -33.56
CA ASP A 591 17.35 -13.26 -32.80
C ASP A 591 16.70 -12.88 -31.47
N GLU A 592 17.08 -11.75 -30.89
CA GLU A 592 16.38 -11.19 -29.73
C GLU A 592 15.04 -10.59 -30.15
N VAL A 593 14.98 -9.80 -31.23
CA VAL A 593 13.70 -9.24 -31.72
C VAL A 593 12.74 -10.37 -32.13
N CYS A 594 13.27 -11.44 -32.73
CA CYS A 594 12.47 -12.61 -33.13
C CYS A 594 11.97 -13.48 -31.96
N LEU A 595 12.25 -13.11 -30.72
CA LEU A 595 11.61 -13.73 -29.56
C LEU A 595 10.10 -13.43 -29.49
N ALA A 596 9.70 -12.25 -29.99
CA ALA A 596 8.30 -11.80 -29.98
C ALA A 596 7.75 -11.54 -31.40
N HIS A 597 8.63 -11.43 -32.39
CA HIS A 597 8.27 -11.04 -33.76
C HIS A 597 8.65 -12.09 -34.79
N THR A 598 7.84 -12.22 -35.84
CA THR A 598 8.19 -13.05 -36.99
C THR A 598 9.43 -12.50 -37.69
N ARG A 599 10.26 -13.39 -38.25
CA ARG A 599 11.43 -12.97 -39.03
C ARG A 599 11.05 -12.10 -40.24
N ALA A 600 9.87 -12.36 -40.80
CA ALA A 600 9.33 -11.59 -41.94
C ALA A 600 9.10 -10.12 -41.56
N HIS A 601 8.46 -9.85 -40.42
CA HIS A 601 8.27 -8.49 -39.91
C HIS A 601 9.60 -7.76 -39.69
N VAL A 602 10.54 -8.39 -38.97
CA VAL A 602 11.86 -7.79 -38.70
C VAL A 602 12.60 -7.45 -39.99
N ASN A 603 12.52 -8.33 -41.00
CA ASN A 603 13.11 -8.07 -42.31
C ASN A 603 12.39 -6.96 -43.08
N THR A 604 11.07 -6.85 -42.96
CA THR A 604 10.30 -5.75 -43.56
C THR A 604 10.69 -4.40 -42.96
N VAL A 605 10.74 -4.27 -41.64
CA VAL A 605 11.19 -3.03 -40.98
C VAL A 605 12.65 -2.72 -41.33
N ARG A 606 13.53 -3.73 -41.39
CA ARG A 606 14.94 -3.53 -41.80
C ARG A 606 15.07 -2.99 -43.23
N ARG A 607 14.20 -3.41 -44.14
CA ARG A 607 14.18 -2.93 -45.54
C ARG A 607 13.73 -1.47 -45.67
N LEU A 608 13.34 -0.81 -44.58
CA LEU A 608 13.10 0.64 -44.56
C LEU A 608 14.40 1.44 -44.54
N LEU A 609 15.52 0.83 -44.13
CA LEU A 609 16.83 1.48 -44.13
C LEU A 609 17.20 1.95 -45.54
N GLY A 610 17.59 3.22 -45.65
CA GLY A 610 18.01 3.83 -46.92
C GLY A 610 16.88 4.17 -47.89
N ARG A 611 15.60 4.03 -47.50
CA ARG A 611 14.47 4.49 -48.33
C ARG A 611 14.25 5.99 -48.21
N GLU A 612 13.75 6.57 -49.30
CA GLU A 612 13.39 7.97 -49.36
C GLU A 612 12.14 8.29 -48.52
N PRO A 613 12.04 9.50 -47.91
CA PRO A 613 10.93 9.87 -47.04
C PRO A 613 9.54 9.66 -47.64
N LYS A 614 9.37 9.86 -48.95
CA LYS A 614 8.11 9.66 -49.64
C LYS A 614 7.68 8.20 -49.66
N GLU A 615 8.59 7.27 -49.95
CA GLU A 615 8.30 5.84 -49.94
C GLU A 615 7.92 5.35 -48.53
N LEU A 616 8.58 5.92 -47.51
CA LEU A 616 8.28 5.60 -46.12
C LEU A 616 6.90 6.09 -45.70
N HIS A 617 6.48 7.28 -46.17
CA HIS A 617 5.13 7.79 -45.94
C HIS A 617 4.07 6.89 -46.58
N ASP A 618 4.27 6.50 -47.84
CA ASP A 618 3.35 5.62 -48.56
C ASP A 618 3.27 4.24 -47.88
N ALA A 619 4.41 3.68 -47.45
CA ALA A 619 4.47 2.42 -46.71
C ALA A 619 3.81 2.50 -45.33
N ALA A 620 3.94 3.63 -44.64
CA ALA A 620 3.31 3.85 -43.34
C ALA A 620 1.78 3.83 -43.42
N GLY A 621 1.20 4.33 -44.52
CA GLY A 621 -0.25 4.36 -44.75
C GLY A 621 -0.94 2.99 -44.86
N ILE A 622 -0.16 1.90 -44.94
CA ILE A 622 -0.68 0.52 -44.90
C ILE A 622 -1.09 0.12 -43.48
N TYR A 623 -0.48 0.74 -42.47
CA TYR A 623 -0.64 0.37 -41.07
C TYR A 623 -1.52 1.39 -40.33
N ASN A 624 -2.17 0.92 -39.27
CA ASN A 624 -3.01 1.77 -38.44
C ASN A 624 -2.15 2.61 -37.48
N SER A 625 -2.18 3.93 -37.68
CA SER A 625 -1.52 4.91 -36.80
C SER A 625 -0.02 4.65 -36.64
N VAL A 626 0.68 4.40 -37.74
CA VAL A 626 2.15 4.24 -37.76
C VAL A 626 2.75 5.35 -38.63
N TYR A 627 3.89 5.88 -38.21
CA TYR A 627 4.73 6.72 -39.04
C TYR A 627 6.12 6.10 -39.16
N LEU A 628 6.78 6.31 -40.29
CA LEU A 628 8.09 5.73 -40.58
C LEU A 628 9.11 6.83 -40.86
N HIS A 629 10.36 6.57 -40.50
CA HIS A 629 11.52 7.43 -40.68
C HIS A 629 12.70 6.57 -41.17
N PRO A 630 13.68 7.11 -41.92
CA PRO A 630 14.87 6.35 -42.32
C PRO A 630 15.64 5.71 -41.16
N ARG A 631 15.46 6.23 -39.93
CA ARG A 631 16.07 5.71 -38.69
C ARG A 631 15.12 4.84 -37.85
N THR A 632 13.92 4.50 -38.34
CA THR A 632 12.94 3.69 -37.60
C THR A 632 13.53 2.36 -37.13
N PHE A 633 14.19 1.60 -38.01
CA PHE A 633 14.76 0.31 -37.64
C PHE A 633 15.83 0.45 -36.55
N ASP A 634 16.78 1.38 -36.73
CA ASP A 634 17.86 1.64 -35.77
C ASP A 634 17.34 2.02 -34.39
N CYS A 635 16.39 2.96 -34.33
CA CYS A 635 15.80 3.40 -33.08
C CYS A 635 15.00 2.28 -32.40
N ALA A 636 14.23 1.49 -33.16
CA ALA A 636 13.44 0.40 -32.61
C ALA A 636 14.30 -0.73 -32.03
N VAL A 637 15.39 -1.12 -32.70
CA VAL A 637 16.31 -2.12 -32.12
C VAL A 637 17.10 -1.56 -30.94
N LEU A 638 17.41 -0.26 -30.93
CA LEU A 638 18.08 0.40 -29.81
C LEU A 638 17.17 0.49 -28.58
N ALA A 639 15.88 0.79 -28.76
CA ALA A 639 14.88 0.77 -27.70
C ALA A 639 14.77 -0.63 -27.07
N ALA A 640 14.55 -1.66 -27.89
CA ALA A 640 14.48 -3.05 -27.42
C ALA A 640 15.77 -3.47 -26.70
N GLY A 641 16.94 -3.22 -27.29
CA GLY A 641 18.21 -3.61 -26.71
C GLY A 641 18.56 -2.86 -25.42
N SER A 642 18.08 -1.62 -25.26
CA SER A 642 18.18 -0.85 -24.01
C SER A 642 17.39 -1.51 -22.88
N VAL A 643 16.16 -1.99 -23.15
CA VAL A 643 15.37 -2.74 -22.17
C VAL A 643 16.06 -4.06 -21.81
N LEU A 644 16.66 -4.75 -22.79
CA LEU A 644 17.44 -5.98 -22.51
C LEU A 644 18.66 -5.72 -21.62
N GLN A 645 19.29 -4.55 -21.69
CA GLN A 645 20.36 -4.18 -20.75
C GLN A 645 19.84 -3.98 -19.33
N ALA A 646 18.65 -3.42 -19.16
CA ALA A 646 18.03 -3.34 -17.83
C ALA A 646 17.71 -4.73 -17.26
N VAL A 647 17.16 -5.64 -18.09
CA VAL A 647 16.92 -7.05 -17.69
C VAL A 647 18.21 -7.73 -17.26
N ASP A 648 19.28 -7.56 -18.06
CA ASP A 648 20.60 -8.08 -17.74
C ASP A 648 21.12 -7.55 -16.39
N SER A 649 21.07 -6.24 -16.16
CA SER A 649 21.56 -5.60 -14.93
C SER A 649 20.76 -6.09 -13.70
N VAL A 650 19.43 -6.20 -13.83
CA VAL A 650 18.55 -6.62 -12.73
C VAL A 650 18.69 -8.10 -12.41
N LEU A 651 18.63 -8.98 -13.41
CA LEU A 651 18.66 -10.44 -13.20
C LEU A 651 20.05 -10.97 -12.86
N ARG A 652 21.13 -10.25 -13.20
CA ARG A 652 22.50 -10.56 -12.72
C ARG A 652 22.79 -10.02 -11.32
N GLY A 653 21.84 -9.32 -10.69
CA GLY A 653 22.00 -8.73 -9.36
C GLY A 653 22.93 -7.52 -9.34
N GLU A 654 23.21 -6.90 -10.49
CA GLU A 654 23.99 -5.66 -10.56
C GLU A 654 23.15 -4.46 -10.12
N SER A 655 21.86 -4.48 -10.42
CA SER A 655 20.86 -3.49 -10.00
C SER A 655 19.65 -4.17 -9.38
N ARG A 656 18.95 -3.48 -8.46
CA ARG A 656 17.69 -3.99 -7.89
C ARG A 656 16.53 -3.84 -8.87
N SER A 657 16.39 -2.67 -9.48
CA SER A 657 15.32 -2.32 -10.41
C SER A 657 15.84 -1.48 -11.58
N GLY A 658 14.97 -1.18 -12.56
CA GLY A 658 15.34 -0.42 -13.76
C GLY A 658 14.29 0.57 -14.26
N ILE A 659 14.77 1.66 -14.86
CA ILE A 659 13.98 2.64 -15.61
C ILE A 659 14.48 2.69 -17.05
N CYS A 660 13.58 2.47 -18.02
CA CYS A 660 13.89 2.50 -19.44
C CYS A 660 13.15 3.68 -20.09
N ASN A 661 13.88 4.77 -20.31
CA ASN A 661 13.40 5.96 -21.02
C ASN A 661 13.66 5.80 -22.53
N VAL A 662 12.84 4.94 -23.16
CA VAL A 662 13.05 4.44 -24.53
C VAL A 662 11.95 4.90 -25.47
N ARG A 663 12.26 4.97 -26.78
CA ARG A 663 11.28 5.15 -27.87
C ARG A 663 11.85 4.64 -29.21
N PRO A 664 11.03 4.20 -30.18
CA PRO A 664 9.56 4.16 -30.19
C PRO A 664 8.97 3.16 -29.16
N PRO A 665 7.68 3.30 -28.81
CA PRO A 665 6.97 2.37 -27.94
C PRO A 665 6.81 0.97 -28.59
N GLY A 666 6.24 0.03 -27.85
CA GLY A 666 6.16 -1.38 -28.23
C GLY A 666 4.83 -2.10 -28.01
N HIS A 667 4.01 -1.73 -27.03
CA HIS A 667 2.91 -2.62 -26.56
C HIS A 667 1.81 -2.94 -27.60
N HIS A 668 1.64 -2.11 -28.64
CA HIS A 668 0.71 -2.36 -29.75
C HIS A 668 1.31 -3.22 -30.87
N ALA A 669 2.64 -3.35 -30.95
CA ALA A 669 3.29 -4.06 -32.06
C ALA A 669 2.96 -5.56 -31.99
N GLU A 670 2.28 -6.02 -33.03
CA GLU A 670 1.88 -7.42 -33.22
C GLU A 670 3.07 -8.26 -33.64
N GLN A 671 2.90 -9.59 -33.62
CA GLN A 671 3.97 -10.52 -34.01
C GLN A 671 4.50 -10.27 -35.43
N ASP A 672 3.66 -9.82 -36.36
CA ASP A 672 3.98 -9.76 -37.78
C ASP A 672 3.88 -8.35 -38.43
N HIS A 673 3.49 -7.31 -37.67
CA HIS A 673 3.37 -5.96 -38.20
C HIS A 673 3.43 -4.87 -37.10
N PRO A 674 3.80 -3.61 -37.47
CA PRO A 674 3.73 -2.47 -36.56
C PRO A 674 2.29 -1.94 -36.42
N HIS A 675 1.97 -1.31 -35.29
CA HIS A 675 0.64 -0.76 -34.99
C HIS A 675 0.75 0.34 -33.93
N GLY A 676 -0.05 1.40 -33.99
CA GLY A 676 -0.15 2.40 -32.91
C GLY A 676 1.20 2.98 -32.45
N PHE A 677 1.99 3.50 -33.38
CA PHE A 677 3.37 3.98 -33.20
C PHE A 677 4.42 2.91 -32.83
N CYS A 678 3.98 1.70 -32.47
CA CYS A 678 4.84 0.64 -32.01
C CYS A 678 5.43 -0.16 -33.18
N ILE A 679 6.76 -0.33 -33.17
CA ILE A 679 7.49 -1.05 -34.23
C ILE A 679 7.84 -2.47 -33.81
N PHE A 680 8.45 -2.60 -32.64
CA PHE A 680 8.72 -3.87 -31.97
C PHE A 680 8.27 -3.77 -30.53
N ASN A 681 7.64 -4.83 -30.04
CA ASN A 681 7.20 -4.93 -28.66
C ASN A 681 8.38 -5.12 -27.69
N ASN A 682 8.91 -4.01 -27.18
CA ASN A 682 10.10 -3.96 -26.33
C ASN A 682 9.94 -4.81 -25.05
N VAL A 683 8.80 -4.68 -24.38
CA VAL A 683 8.49 -5.40 -23.13
C VAL A 683 8.29 -6.89 -23.39
N ALA A 684 7.60 -7.27 -24.47
CA ALA A 684 7.44 -8.68 -24.83
C ALA A 684 8.76 -9.36 -25.20
N ILE A 685 9.64 -8.67 -25.94
CA ILE A 685 11.01 -9.14 -26.21
C ILE A 685 11.77 -9.36 -24.90
N ALA A 686 11.66 -8.41 -23.96
CA ALA A 686 12.31 -8.50 -22.65
C ALA A 686 11.80 -9.68 -21.80
N ALA A 687 10.50 -9.92 -21.77
CA ALA A 687 9.90 -11.05 -21.05
C ALA A 687 10.39 -12.39 -21.62
N GLN A 688 10.34 -12.56 -22.95
CA GLN A 688 10.82 -13.78 -23.60
C GLN A 688 12.34 -13.95 -23.44
N TYR A 689 13.11 -12.87 -23.43
CA TYR A 689 14.54 -12.90 -23.18
C TYR A 689 14.85 -13.37 -21.76
N ALA A 690 14.12 -12.87 -20.76
CA ALA A 690 14.25 -13.33 -19.37
C ALA A 690 13.91 -14.82 -19.22
N ILE A 691 12.85 -15.30 -19.89
CA ILE A 691 12.49 -16.73 -19.89
C ILE A 691 13.57 -17.58 -20.57
N ARG A 692 14.02 -17.19 -21.77
CA ARG A 692 14.97 -17.98 -22.58
C ARG A 692 16.37 -17.99 -21.96
N ASP A 693 16.88 -16.83 -21.57
CA ASP A 693 18.31 -16.66 -21.25
C ASP A 693 18.60 -16.67 -19.75
N PHE A 694 17.60 -16.39 -18.90
CA PHE A 694 17.72 -16.48 -17.44
C PHE A 694 16.88 -17.60 -16.82
N GLY A 695 16.09 -18.33 -17.62
CA GLY A 695 15.33 -19.49 -17.16
C GLY A 695 14.15 -19.14 -16.25
N LEU A 696 13.62 -17.92 -16.33
CA LEU A 696 12.46 -17.53 -15.54
C LEU A 696 11.23 -18.35 -15.95
N GLU A 697 10.42 -18.69 -14.95
CA GLU A 697 9.17 -19.43 -15.11
C GLU A 697 7.96 -18.51 -15.01
N ARG A 698 8.11 -17.35 -14.34
CA ARG A 698 6.99 -16.43 -14.06
C ARG A 698 7.43 -14.97 -14.22
N VAL A 699 6.94 -14.32 -15.27
CA VAL A 699 7.15 -12.89 -15.55
C VAL A 699 5.80 -12.18 -15.54
N LEU A 700 5.66 -11.16 -14.71
CA LEU A 700 4.46 -10.31 -14.68
C LEU A 700 4.70 -9.11 -15.58
N ILE A 701 3.76 -8.83 -16.49
CA ILE A 701 3.69 -7.59 -17.24
C ILE A 701 2.45 -6.83 -16.76
N VAL A 702 2.66 -5.63 -16.22
CA VAL A 702 1.56 -4.69 -15.90
C VAL A 702 1.59 -3.56 -16.91
N ASP A 703 0.49 -3.37 -17.62
CA ASP A 703 0.29 -2.29 -18.59
C ASP A 703 -0.71 -1.28 -18.03
N TRP A 704 -0.21 -0.11 -17.68
CA TRP A 704 -1.04 1.01 -17.21
C TRP A 704 -1.16 2.13 -18.26
N ASP A 705 -0.69 1.88 -19.49
CA ASP A 705 -0.98 2.75 -20.63
C ASP A 705 -2.50 2.84 -20.81
N VAL A 706 -2.99 4.02 -21.20
CA VAL A 706 -4.45 4.21 -21.34
C VAL A 706 -5.03 3.38 -22.47
N HIS A 707 -4.21 2.90 -23.41
CA HIS A 707 -4.62 2.00 -24.48
C HIS A 707 -4.32 0.55 -24.12
N HIS A 708 -5.21 -0.35 -24.55
CA HIS A 708 -4.97 -1.79 -24.45
C HIS A 708 -3.75 -2.17 -25.30
N GLY A 709 -2.73 -2.77 -24.69
CA GLY A 709 -1.56 -3.34 -25.37
C GLY A 709 -1.89 -4.64 -26.13
N ASN A 710 -2.66 -4.54 -27.21
CA ASN A 710 -3.11 -5.67 -28.04
C ASN A 710 -1.97 -6.58 -28.49
N GLY A 711 -0.83 -6.02 -28.92
CA GLY A 711 0.32 -6.79 -29.34
C GLY A 711 0.89 -7.63 -28.20
N THR A 712 1.03 -7.06 -27.01
CA THR A 712 1.49 -7.78 -25.82
C THR A 712 0.55 -8.94 -25.47
N GLN A 713 -0.77 -8.68 -25.46
CA GLN A 713 -1.78 -9.70 -25.22
C GLN A 713 -1.64 -10.86 -26.22
N HIS A 714 -1.63 -10.59 -27.53
CA HIS A 714 -1.57 -11.65 -28.55
C HIS A 714 -0.26 -12.44 -28.54
N ILE A 715 0.87 -11.81 -28.19
CA ILE A 715 2.17 -12.50 -28.05
C ILE A 715 2.13 -13.54 -26.91
N PHE A 716 1.41 -13.26 -25.82
CA PHE A 716 1.41 -14.09 -24.62
C PHE A 716 0.11 -14.85 -24.34
N GLU A 717 -0.91 -14.68 -25.18
CA GLU A 717 -2.26 -15.17 -24.94
C GLU A 717 -2.34 -16.67 -24.59
N SER A 718 -1.39 -17.47 -25.09
CA SER A 718 -1.30 -18.92 -24.81
C SER A 718 -0.14 -19.33 -23.89
N ASN A 719 0.59 -18.39 -23.30
CA ASN A 719 1.81 -18.64 -22.53
C ASN A 719 1.59 -18.47 -21.01
N PRO A 720 1.48 -19.55 -20.22
CA PRO A 720 1.28 -19.45 -18.76
C PRO A 720 2.48 -18.93 -17.98
N LYS A 721 3.66 -18.79 -18.61
CA LYS A 721 4.84 -18.22 -17.95
C LYS A 721 4.79 -16.70 -17.84
N VAL A 722 3.89 -16.07 -18.59
CA VAL A 722 3.71 -14.62 -18.61
C VAL A 722 2.28 -14.30 -18.20
N LEU A 723 2.15 -13.56 -17.11
CA LEU A 723 0.88 -12.95 -16.71
C LEU A 723 0.86 -11.52 -17.25
N TYR A 724 -0.12 -11.21 -18.09
CA TYR A 724 -0.37 -9.85 -18.59
C TYR A 724 -1.60 -9.25 -17.92
N ILE A 725 -1.45 -8.11 -17.27
CA ILE A 725 -2.54 -7.35 -16.67
C ILE A 725 -2.54 -5.95 -17.30
N SER A 726 -3.68 -5.52 -17.86
CA SER A 726 -3.81 -4.21 -18.51
C SER A 726 -4.98 -3.40 -17.95
N LEU A 727 -4.72 -2.15 -17.61
CA LEU A 727 -5.72 -1.16 -17.19
C LEU A 727 -5.83 -0.10 -18.26
N HIS A 728 -6.94 -0.03 -18.99
CA HIS A 728 -7.01 0.79 -20.19
C HIS A 728 -8.43 1.32 -20.42
N ARG A 729 -8.53 2.45 -21.13
CA ARG A 729 -9.80 2.96 -21.62
C ARG A 729 -10.30 2.08 -22.77
N TYR A 730 -11.51 1.56 -22.61
CA TYR A 730 -12.13 0.63 -23.53
C TYR A 730 -13.32 1.27 -24.24
N GLU A 731 -14.15 2.03 -23.51
CA GLU A 731 -15.40 2.64 -24.00
C GLU A 731 -16.22 1.67 -24.85
N HIS A 732 -16.49 0.48 -24.30
CA HIS A 732 -17.21 -0.60 -24.97
C HIS A 732 -16.61 -0.98 -26.35
N GLY A 733 -15.28 -0.97 -26.46
CA GLY A 733 -14.55 -1.35 -27.67
C GLY A 733 -14.40 -0.24 -28.72
N SER A 734 -14.80 0.98 -28.40
CA SER A 734 -14.70 2.14 -29.32
C SER A 734 -13.40 2.92 -29.19
N PHE A 735 -12.70 2.81 -28.06
CA PHE A 735 -11.39 3.43 -27.84
C PHE A 735 -10.27 2.62 -28.51
N PHE A 736 -9.20 3.28 -28.96
CA PHE A 736 -8.09 2.62 -29.68
C PHE A 736 -7.44 1.51 -28.81
N PRO A 737 -7.10 0.34 -29.37
CA PRO A 737 -7.07 -0.07 -30.79
C PRO A 737 -8.41 -0.47 -31.41
N LYS A 738 -9.51 -0.36 -30.66
CA LYS A 738 -10.89 -0.79 -30.99
C LYS A 738 -11.04 -2.30 -31.08
N GLY A 739 -12.28 -2.74 -30.91
CA GLY A 739 -12.64 -4.16 -30.96
C GLY A 739 -12.76 -4.78 -29.57
N PRO A 740 -13.05 -6.09 -29.51
CA PRO A 740 -13.43 -6.77 -28.27
C PRO A 740 -12.24 -7.25 -27.43
N ASP A 741 -11.03 -7.27 -27.99
CA ASP A 741 -9.88 -7.97 -27.39
C ASP A 741 -9.43 -7.38 -26.04
N GLY A 742 -9.69 -6.09 -25.80
CA GLY A 742 -9.44 -5.42 -24.52
C GLY A 742 -10.53 -5.62 -23.47
N ASN A 743 -11.58 -6.40 -23.72
CA ASN A 743 -12.65 -6.54 -22.75
C ASN A 743 -12.30 -7.51 -21.60
N PHE A 744 -13.02 -7.41 -20.47
CA PHE A 744 -12.78 -8.17 -19.24
C PHE A 744 -12.96 -9.69 -19.39
N ASP A 745 -13.74 -10.15 -20.39
CA ASP A 745 -14.02 -11.55 -20.68
C ASP A 745 -12.93 -12.23 -21.53
N VAL A 746 -11.94 -11.46 -22.00
CA VAL A 746 -10.78 -11.97 -22.74
C VAL A 746 -9.68 -12.37 -21.77
N VAL A 747 -9.69 -13.65 -21.39
CA VAL A 747 -8.85 -14.21 -20.31
C VAL A 747 -7.66 -15.04 -20.79
N GLY A 748 -7.29 -14.94 -22.07
CA GLY A 748 -6.24 -15.78 -22.68
C GLY A 748 -6.79 -17.11 -23.22
N LYS A 749 -5.91 -17.87 -23.89
CA LYS A 749 -6.23 -19.06 -24.68
C LYS A 749 -5.37 -20.26 -24.28
N GLY A 750 -5.89 -21.47 -24.47
CA GLY A 750 -5.14 -22.71 -24.22
C GLY A 750 -4.52 -22.75 -22.83
N ALA A 751 -3.20 -23.00 -22.76
CA ALA A 751 -2.47 -23.02 -21.50
C ALA A 751 -2.35 -21.65 -20.81
N GLY A 752 -2.51 -20.54 -21.56
CA GLY A 752 -2.48 -19.17 -21.03
C GLY A 752 -3.84 -18.67 -20.51
N ARG A 753 -4.89 -19.51 -20.52
CA ARG A 753 -6.20 -19.12 -19.97
C ARG A 753 -6.09 -18.83 -18.47
N GLY A 754 -6.54 -17.64 -18.06
CA GLY A 754 -6.37 -17.05 -16.74
C GLY A 754 -5.19 -16.06 -16.66
N PHE A 755 -4.16 -16.20 -17.52
CA PHE A 755 -2.93 -15.40 -17.49
C PHE A 755 -3.00 -14.10 -18.31
N ASN A 756 -4.21 -13.70 -18.72
CA ASN A 756 -4.49 -12.41 -19.35
C ASN A 756 -5.65 -11.75 -18.60
N VAL A 757 -5.41 -10.56 -18.05
CA VAL A 757 -6.38 -9.83 -17.23
C VAL A 757 -6.54 -8.43 -17.82
N ASN A 758 -7.72 -8.15 -18.35
CA ASN A 758 -8.09 -6.82 -18.85
C ASN A 758 -9.01 -6.13 -17.85
N ILE A 759 -8.69 -4.88 -17.52
CA ILE A 759 -9.50 -3.99 -16.67
C ILE A 759 -9.96 -2.80 -17.54
N PRO A 760 -11.12 -2.93 -18.23
CA PRO A 760 -11.57 -1.97 -19.23
C PRO A 760 -12.36 -0.79 -18.62
N TRP A 761 -11.87 0.44 -18.80
CA TRP A 761 -12.57 1.65 -18.41
C TRP A 761 -13.57 2.09 -19.47
N ASN A 762 -14.85 2.05 -19.12
CA ASN A 762 -15.94 2.40 -20.04
C ASN A 762 -16.32 3.90 -20.03
N LYS A 763 -15.60 4.70 -19.24
CA LYS A 763 -15.70 6.16 -19.20
C LYS A 763 -14.32 6.80 -19.08
N LYS A 764 -14.18 7.98 -19.68
CA LYS A 764 -13.07 8.90 -19.40
C LYS A 764 -13.10 9.43 -17.96
N GLY A 765 -11.98 9.97 -17.50
CA GLY A 765 -11.88 10.66 -16.23
C GLY A 765 -11.49 9.81 -15.02
N MET A 766 -11.18 8.52 -15.22
CA MET A 766 -10.58 7.67 -14.19
C MET A 766 -9.29 8.32 -13.68
N GLY A 767 -9.11 8.38 -12.36
CA GLY A 767 -7.93 8.95 -11.72
C GLY A 767 -7.30 7.99 -10.73
N ASP A 768 -6.59 8.56 -9.75
CA ASP A 768 -5.79 7.79 -8.79
C ASP A 768 -6.63 6.81 -7.97
N LEU A 769 -7.85 7.19 -7.57
CA LEU A 769 -8.72 6.33 -6.77
C LEU A 769 -9.15 5.09 -7.54
N GLU A 770 -9.60 5.25 -8.79
CA GLU A 770 -10.05 4.12 -9.62
C GLU A 770 -8.89 3.17 -9.94
N TYR A 771 -7.70 3.68 -10.25
CA TYR A 771 -6.50 2.86 -10.44
C TYR A 771 -6.05 2.20 -9.14
N ALA A 772 -6.12 2.89 -8.01
CA ALA A 772 -5.78 2.32 -6.71
C ALA A 772 -6.72 1.17 -6.33
N LEU A 773 -8.03 1.32 -6.53
CA LEU A 773 -9.01 0.27 -6.31
C LEU A 773 -8.75 -0.94 -7.21
N ALA A 774 -8.49 -0.72 -8.51
CA ALA A 774 -8.11 -1.80 -9.42
C ALA A 774 -6.87 -2.55 -8.94
N PHE A 775 -5.87 -1.82 -8.44
CA PHE A 775 -4.65 -2.44 -7.93
C PHE A 775 -4.89 -3.30 -6.70
N GLN A 776 -5.62 -2.78 -5.71
CA GLN A 776 -5.86 -3.52 -4.47
C GLN A 776 -6.84 -4.69 -4.65
N GLN A 777 -7.82 -4.55 -5.53
CA GLN A 777 -8.91 -5.52 -5.67
C GLN A 777 -8.62 -6.61 -6.71
N LEU A 778 -7.76 -6.33 -7.71
CA LEU A 778 -7.45 -7.25 -8.80
C LEU A 778 -5.94 -7.44 -8.99
N VAL A 779 -5.19 -6.38 -9.28
CA VAL A 779 -3.78 -6.50 -9.74
C VAL A 779 -2.89 -7.16 -8.68
N MET A 780 -2.91 -6.67 -7.45
CA MET A 780 -2.05 -7.16 -6.38
C MET A 780 -2.45 -8.56 -5.90
N PRO A 781 -3.73 -8.89 -5.63
CA PRO A 781 -4.13 -10.26 -5.28
C PRO A 781 -3.65 -11.30 -6.31
N ILE A 782 -3.93 -11.03 -7.60
CA ILE A 782 -3.51 -11.90 -8.70
C ILE A 782 -1.98 -12.00 -8.77
N ALA A 783 -1.27 -10.89 -8.61
CA ALA A 783 0.18 -10.87 -8.68
C ALA A 783 0.85 -11.61 -7.51
N TYR A 784 0.28 -11.56 -6.30
CA TYR A 784 0.75 -12.33 -5.15
C TYR A 784 0.51 -13.84 -5.35
N GLU A 785 -0.66 -14.23 -5.87
CA GLU A 785 -0.96 -15.63 -6.21
C GLU A 785 -0.03 -16.14 -7.34
N PHE A 786 0.27 -15.31 -8.34
CA PHE A 786 1.20 -15.64 -9.41
C PHE A 786 2.67 -15.70 -8.95
N ASN A 787 3.04 -14.96 -7.89
CA ASN A 787 4.40 -14.91 -7.33
C ASN A 787 5.51 -14.73 -8.40
N PRO A 788 5.55 -13.58 -9.10
CA PRO A 788 6.46 -13.36 -10.23
C PRO A 788 7.93 -13.32 -9.81
N GLN A 789 8.81 -13.72 -10.72
CA GLN A 789 10.27 -13.63 -10.55
C GLN A 789 10.85 -12.34 -11.13
N LEU A 790 10.10 -11.65 -12.01
CA LEU A 790 10.40 -10.35 -12.58
C LEU A 790 9.09 -9.63 -12.87
N VAL A 791 9.03 -8.34 -12.58
CA VAL A 791 7.93 -7.45 -12.97
C VAL A 791 8.43 -6.50 -14.06
N LEU A 792 7.74 -6.48 -15.20
CA LEU A 792 7.92 -5.50 -16.26
C LEU A 792 6.69 -4.60 -16.28
N VAL A 793 6.90 -3.29 -16.39
CA VAL A 793 5.81 -2.34 -16.52
C VAL A 793 5.85 -1.71 -17.91
N SER A 794 4.80 -1.93 -18.69
CA SER A 794 4.49 -1.14 -19.89
C SER A 794 3.94 0.20 -19.41
N ALA A 795 4.85 1.18 -19.31
CA ALA A 795 4.60 2.42 -18.61
C ALA A 795 4.20 3.54 -19.57
N GLY A 796 2.94 3.51 -20.02
CA GLY A 796 2.31 4.64 -20.69
C GLY A 796 1.85 5.68 -19.69
N PHE A 797 2.20 6.94 -19.92
CA PHE A 797 1.72 8.04 -19.08
C PHE A 797 0.63 8.86 -19.79
N ASP A 798 -0.06 8.25 -20.76
CA ASP A 798 -1.20 8.85 -21.45
C ASP A 798 -2.51 8.71 -20.68
N ALA A 799 -2.57 7.89 -19.63
CA ALA A 799 -3.65 7.95 -18.64
C ALA A 799 -3.48 9.13 -17.66
N ALA A 800 -2.36 9.87 -17.74
CA ALA A 800 -2.04 10.94 -16.82
C ALA A 800 -2.93 12.17 -17.01
N ILE A 801 -3.11 12.92 -15.92
CA ILE A 801 -3.75 14.24 -15.96
C ILE A 801 -3.02 15.16 -16.95
N GLY A 802 -3.79 15.81 -17.83
CA GLY A 802 -3.29 16.73 -18.84
C GLY A 802 -2.81 16.08 -20.13
N ASP A 803 -2.89 14.75 -20.27
CA ASP A 803 -2.57 14.08 -21.54
C ASP A 803 -3.64 14.40 -22.62
N PRO A 804 -3.24 14.70 -23.87
CA PRO A 804 -4.18 15.05 -24.93
C PRO A 804 -4.99 13.87 -25.49
N LEU A 805 -4.55 12.61 -25.31
CA LEU A 805 -5.17 11.44 -25.94
C LEU A 805 -5.98 10.59 -24.96
N GLY A 806 -5.48 10.35 -23.74
CA GLY A 806 -6.11 9.38 -22.84
C GLY A 806 -7.42 9.85 -22.20
N GLY A 807 -7.48 11.10 -21.74
CA GLY A 807 -8.67 11.66 -21.07
C GLY A 807 -8.93 11.12 -19.66
N CYS A 808 -7.97 10.43 -19.06
CA CYS A 808 -7.92 10.07 -17.65
C CYS A 808 -7.25 11.18 -16.82
N LYS A 809 -7.15 10.97 -15.50
CA LYS A 809 -6.71 11.96 -14.51
C LYS A 809 -5.74 11.37 -13.50
N VAL A 810 -4.96 10.36 -13.87
CA VAL A 810 -3.95 9.79 -12.97
C VAL A 810 -2.85 10.81 -12.74
N THR A 811 -2.53 11.10 -11.49
CA THR A 811 -1.51 12.09 -11.13
C THR A 811 -0.11 11.46 -11.19
N PRO A 812 0.96 12.26 -11.29
CA PRO A 812 2.32 11.75 -11.16
C PRO A 812 2.53 10.93 -9.87
N GLU A 813 1.96 11.38 -8.76
CA GLU A 813 2.02 10.70 -7.46
C GLU A 813 1.33 9.34 -7.52
N GLY A 814 0.20 9.25 -8.24
CA GLY A 814 -0.50 8.00 -8.52
C GLY A 814 0.44 6.95 -9.12
N TYR A 815 1.16 7.27 -10.19
CA TYR A 815 2.15 6.35 -10.79
C TYR A 815 3.29 5.99 -9.83
N GLY A 816 3.74 6.94 -9.01
CA GLY A 816 4.71 6.69 -7.94
C GLY A 816 4.20 5.66 -6.92
N MET A 817 2.90 5.69 -6.60
CA MET A 817 2.22 4.74 -5.72
C MET A 817 2.05 3.36 -6.36
N LEU A 818 1.61 3.29 -7.63
CA LEU A 818 1.48 2.02 -8.36
C LEU A 818 2.84 1.31 -8.47
N THR A 819 3.90 2.06 -8.78
CA THR A 819 5.29 1.55 -8.81
C THR A 819 5.71 0.97 -7.46
N HIS A 820 5.33 1.63 -6.36
CA HIS A 820 5.69 1.21 -5.00
C HIS A 820 5.08 -0.14 -4.66
N TRP A 821 3.77 -0.31 -4.91
CA TRP A 821 3.10 -1.58 -4.62
C TRP A 821 3.66 -2.74 -5.43
N LEU A 822 3.97 -2.53 -6.72
CA LEU A 822 4.62 -3.56 -7.54
C LEU A 822 6.03 -3.89 -7.08
N SER A 823 6.74 -2.95 -6.42
CA SER A 823 8.09 -3.18 -5.91
C SER A 823 8.17 -4.16 -4.73
N ALA A 824 7.04 -4.49 -4.09
CA ALA A 824 6.97 -5.54 -3.09
C ALA A 824 7.13 -6.95 -3.70
N LEU A 825 6.82 -7.10 -4.98
CA LEU A 825 6.89 -8.37 -5.70
C LEU A 825 8.31 -8.65 -6.22
N ALA A 826 8.58 -9.91 -6.56
CA ALA A 826 9.84 -10.31 -7.19
C ALA A 826 11.11 -9.84 -6.45
N SER A 827 11.04 -9.65 -5.13
CA SER A 827 12.12 -9.05 -4.32
C SER A 827 12.60 -7.69 -4.83
N GLY A 828 11.70 -6.86 -5.36
CA GLY A 828 12.01 -5.54 -5.92
C GLY A 828 12.58 -5.56 -7.33
N ARG A 829 12.59 -6.72 -8.02
CA ARG A 829 12.98 -6.81 -9.44
C ARG A 829 11.86 -6.30 -10.34
N ILE A 830 11.80 -5.00 -10.48
CA ILE A 830 10.86 -4.27 -11.33
C ILE A 830 11.61 -3.44 -12.38
N ILE A 831 11.13 -3.45 -13.62
CA ILE A 831 11.66 -2.62 -14.71
C ILE A 831 10.51 -1.84 -15.35
N VAL A 832 10.58 -0.51 -15.29
CA VAL A 832 9.55 0.41 -15.81
C VAL A 832 9.98 0.91 -17.18
N CYS A 833 9.22 0.61 -18.23
CA CYS A 833 9.57 0.90 -19.62
C CYS A 833 8.58 1.88 -20.25
N LEU A 834 9.05 3.03 -20.73
CA LEU A 834 8.18 4.03 -21.34
C LEU A 834 7.45 3.47 -22.58
N GLU A 835 6.12 3.60 -22.60
CA GLU A 835 5.25 3.31 -23.74
C GLU A 835 4.61 4.62 -24.26
N GLY A 836 3.31 4.84 -24.07
CA GLY A 836 2.58 6.07 -24.40
C GLY A 836 2.81 7.26 -23.46
N GLY A 837 1.98 8.28 -23.60
CA GLY A 837 2.08 9.56 -22.86
C GLY A 837 2.69 10.66 -23.71
N TYR A 838 1.90 11.72 -23.93
CA TYR A 838 2.12 12.67 -25.02
C TYR A 838 2.11 14.13 -24.57
N ASN A 839 1.72 14.40 -23.32
CA ASN A 839 2.07 15.64 -22.64
C ASN A 839 3.46 15.54 -22.00
N VAL A 840 4.44 16.29 -22.55
CA VAL A 840 5.85 16.23 -22.10
C VAL A 840 6.04 16.60 -20.62
N ASN A 841 5.17 17.40 -20.02
CA ASN A 841 5.23 17.72 -18.60
C ASN A 841 4.69 16.54 -17.77
N SER A 842 3.50 16.04 -18.11
CA SER A 842 2.87 14.92 -17.38
C SER A 842 3.75 13.68 -17.35
N ILE A 843 4.31 13.28 -18.51
CA ILE A 843 5.19 12.10 -18.59
C ILE A 843 6.49 12.29 -17.81
N SER A 844 7.02 13.51 -17.78
CA SER A 844 8.29 13.79 -17.09
C SER A 844 8.10 13.71 -15.59
N TYR A 845 7.04 14.31 -15.05
CA TYR A 845 6.72 14.20 -13.63
C TYR A 845 6.37 12.76 -13.23
N ALA A 846 5.55 12.07 -14.01
CA ALA A 846 5.15 10.70 -13.70
C ALA A 846 6.34 9.72 -13.69
N MET A 847 7.20 9.73 -14.72
CA MET A 847 8.42 8.91 -14.74
C MET A 847 9.39 9.29 -13.61
N THR A 848 9.47 10.59 -13.27
CA THR A 848 10.27 11.06 -12.13
C THR A 848 9.74 10.49 -10.81
N MET A 849 8.42 10.43 -10.61
CA MET A 849 7.82 9.84 -9.40
C MET A 849 8.08 8.33 -9.32
N CYS A 850 7.94 7.59 -10.43
CA CYS A 850 8.32 6.17 -10.49
C CYS A 850 9.79 5.98 -10.08
N THR A 851 10.68 6.81 -10.62
CA THR A 851 12.12 6.73 -10.34
C THR A 851 12.46 7.06 -8.88
N LYS A 852 11.89 8.13 -8.32
CA LYS A 852 12.05 8.46 -6.90
C LYS A 852 11.57 7.34 -6.00
N THR A 853 10.42 6.75 -6.30
CA THR A 853 9.91 5.57 -5.57
C THR A 853 10.93 4.42 -5.60
N LEU A 854 11.49 4.07 -6.76
CA LEU A 854 12.48 2.98 -6.86
C LEU A 854 13.83 3.28 -6.18
N LEU A 855 14.21 4.56 -6.08
CA LEU A 855 15.36 5.01 -5.29
C LEU A 855 15.10 4.96 -3.77
N GLY A 856 13.84 4.81 -3.37
CA GLY A 856 13.38 4.76 -1.98
C GLY A 856 13.09 6.12 -1.37
N ASP A 857 12.94 7.15 -2.21
CA ASP A 857 12.53 8.50 -1.77
C ASP A 857 11.02 8.54 -1.43
N PRO A 858 10.63 9.36 -0.44
CA PRO A 858 9.23 9.69 -0.24
C PRO A 858 8.70 10.43 -1.48
N VAL A 859 7.50 10.07 -1.92
CA VAL A 859 6.70 10.85 -2.87
C VAL A 859 5.42 11.27 -2.14
N PRO A 860 4.81 12.39 -2.52
CA PRO A 860 3.57 12.82 -1.89
C PRO A 860 2.49 11.75 -2.03
N THR A 861 1.68 11.59 -0.99
CA THR A 861 0.49 10.73 -1.07
C THR A 861 -0.50 11.33 -2.07
N PRO A 862 -1.01 10.56 -3.07
CA PRO A 862 -2.03 11.06 -3.98
C PRO A 862 -3.24 11.57 -3.20
N GLN A 863 -3.75 12.75 -3.54
CA GLN A 863 -4.93 13.29 -2.89
C GLN A 863 -6.18 12.59 -3.44
N LEU A 864 -6.58 11.48 -2.81
CA LEU A 864 -7.72 10.65 -3.23
C LEU A 864 -9.10 11.27 -2.95
N GLY A 865 -9.14 12.60 -2.79
CA GLY A 865 -10.33 13.36 -2.49
C GLY A 865 -10.81 13.14 -1.06
N ALA A 866 -10.14 13.75 -0.07
CA ALA A 866 -10.59 13.80 1.34
C ALA A 866 -11.97 14.48 1.56
N THR A 867 -12.68 14.84 0.47
CA THR A 867 -14.08 15.30 0.41
C THR A 867 -14.97 14.36 -0.43
N ALA A 868 -14.52 13.13 -0.69
CA ALA A 868 -15.40 11.95 -0.78
C ALA A 868 -16.26 11.89 0.50
N LEU A 869 -17.17 10.97 0.77
CA LEU A 869 -18.28 11.17 1.72
C LEU A 869 -19.19 12.42 1.49
N GLN A 870 -18.68 13.65 1.33
CA GLN A 870 -19.47 14.89 1.18
C GLN A 870 -19.98 15.18 -0.25
N LYS A 871 -19.35 14.65 -1.30
CA LYS A 871 -19.75 14.88 -2.72
C LYS A 871 -20.33 13.62 -3.37
N PRO A 872 -21.39 13.68 -4.19
CA PRO A 872 -21.91 12.48 -4.85
C PRO A 872 -20.82 11.77 -5.69
N PRO A 873 -20.87 10.42 -5.81
CA PRO A 873 -19.93 9.68 -6.67
C PRO A 873 -19.92 10.22 -8.09
N THR A 874 -18.73 10.28 -8.70
CA THR A 874 -18.62 10.72 -10.10
C THR A 874 -19.11 9.62 -11.03
N VAL A 875 -19.52 9.99 -12.25
CA VAL A 875 -19.88 9.02 -13.30
C VAL A 875 -18.71 8.08 -13.63
N ALA A 876 -17.48 8.57 -13.55
CA ALA A 876 -16.27 7.77 -13.74
C ALA A 876 -16.15 6.70 -12.64
N PHE A 877 -16.29 7.09 -11.38
CA PHE A 877 -16.25 6.18 -10.24
C PHE A 877 -17.33 5.08 -10.35
N GLN A 878 -18.58 5.44 -10.66
CA GLN A 878 -19.65 4.47 -10.83
C GLN A 878 -19.34 3.46 -11.95
N SER A 879 -18.85 3.94 -13.10
CA SER A 879 -18.42 3.07 -14.20
C SER A 879 -17.20 2.21 -13.86
N CYS A 880 -16.30 2.71 -13.00
CA CYS A 880 -15.19 1.94 -12.47
C CYS A 880 -15.71 0.77 -11.63
N VAL A 881 -16.62 1.01 -10.68
CA VAL A 881 -17.23 -0.05 -9.86
C VAL A 881 -17.86 -1.14 -10.74
N GLU A 882 -18.65 -0.75 -11.74
CA GLU A 882 -19.25 -1.70 -12.70
C GLU A 882 -18.20 -2.52 -13.46
N SER A 883 -17.12 -1.87 -13.92
CA SER A 883 -16.05 -2.54 -14.65
C SER A 883 -15.27 -3.52 -13.75
N LEU A 884 -14.99 -3.13 -12.50
CA LEU A 884 -14.32 -3.98 -11.52
C LEU A 884 -15.19 -5.16 -11.09
N GLN A 885 -16.50 -4.98 -10.93
CA GLN A 885 -17.43 -6.08 -10.65
C GLN A 885 -17.41 -7.14 -11.75
N LEU A 886 -17.46 -6.73 -13.01
CA LEU A 886 -17.41 -7.64 -14.17
C LEU A 886 -16.05 -8.37 -14.24
N CYS A 887 -14.95 -7.65 -13.99
CA CYS A 887 -13.63 -8.26 -13.90
C CYS A 887 -13.58 -9.31 -12.79
N LEU A 888 -14.03 -8.98 -11.56
CA LEU A 888 -14.04 -9.91 -10.43
C LEU A 888 -14.87 -11.16 -10.73
N GLN A 889 -16.06 -11.02 -11.33
CA GLN A 889 -16.92 -12.15 -11.72
C GLN A 889 -16.22 -13.12 -12.68
N VAL A 890 -15.42 -12.61 -13.61
CA VAL A 890 -14.67 -13.44 -14.56
C VAL A 890 -13.39 -14.00 -13.93
N GLN A 891 -12.59 -13.16 -13.29
CA GLN A 891 -11.25 -13.49 -12.81
C GLN A 891 -11.26 -14.42 -11.59
N ARG A 892 -12.32 -14.42 -10.78
CA ARG A 892 -12.48 -15.37 -9.64
C ARG A 892 -12.48 -16.84 -10.07
N ASN A 893 -12.78 -17.13 -11.35
CA ASN A 893 -12.73 -18.50 -11.90
C ASN A 893 -11.29 -18.96 -12.22
N HIS A 894 -10.33 -18.04 -12.17
CA HIS A 894 -8.93 -18.26 -12.56
C HIS A 894 -7.97 -18.04 -11.39
N TRP A 895 -8.31 -17.12 -10.49
CA TRP A 895 -7.48 -16.70 -9.37
C TRP A 895 -8.25 -16.90 -8.09
N ARG A 896 -7.81 -17.87 -7.30
CA ARG A 896 -8.54 -18.30 -6.11
C ARG A 896 -8.43 -17.29 -4.96
N SER A 897 -7.42 -16.42 -4.98
CA SER A 897 -7.35 -15.23 -4.13
C SER A 897 -8.56 -14.29 -4.28
N LEU A 898 -9.32 -14.41 -5.36
CA LEU A 898 -10.53 -13.62 -5.65
C LEU A 898 -11.84 -14.39 -5.47
N GLU A 899 -11.81 -15.69 -5.14
CA GLU A 899 -12.98 -16.58 -5.14
C GLU A 899 -14.14 -16.03 -4.30
N PHE A 900 -13.82 -15.47 -3.13
CA PHE A 900 -14.81 -14.90 -2.21
C PHE A 900 -15.21 -13.45 -2.52
N VAL A 901 -14.39 -12.71 -3.28
CA VAL A 901 -14.51 -11.24 -3.49
C VAL A 901 -15.71 -10.86 -4.38
N GLY A 902 -16.37 -11.85 -5.00
CA GLY A 902 -17.53 -11.65 -5.88
C GLY A 902 -18.91 -11.92 -5.27
N ARG A 903 -19.00 -12.36 -4.00
CA ARG A 903 -20.29 -12.69 -3.38
C ARG A 903 -21.16 -11.44 -3.17
N ARG A 904 -22.47 -11.58 -3.37
CA ARG A 904 -23.45 -10.53 -3.12
C ARG A 904 -23.66 -10.39 -1.61
N LEU A 905 -23.66 -9.17 -1.10
CA LEU A 905 -23.86 -8.84 0.31
C LEU A 905 -25.33 -8.46 0.59
N PRO A 906 -25.88 -8.64 1.80
CA PRO A 906 -27.21 -8.15 2.12
C PRO A 906 -27.25 -6.63 2.04
N ARG A 907 -28.30 -6.06 1.41
CA ARG A 907 -28.46 -4.59 1.30
C ARG A 907 -28.55 -3.93 2.67
N ASP A 908 -29.37 -4.52 3.54
CA ASP A 908 -29.53 -4.12 4.93
C ASP A 908 -29.05 -5.30 5.78
N PRO A 909 -27.80 -5.32 6.26
CA PRO A 909 -27.29 -6.40 7.09
C PRO A 909 -28.04 -6.41 8.42
N VAL A 910 -29.16 -7.13 8.48
CA VAL A 910 -29.80 -7.48 9.75
C VAL A 910 -28.87 -8.47 10.42
N VAL A 911 -28.19 -8.02 11.47
CA VAL A 911 -27.28 -8.88 12.21
C VAL A 911 -28.12 -9.82 13.06
N GLY A 912 -28.54 -10.95 12.49
CA GLY A 912 -29.30 -11.97 13.20
C GLY A 912 -28.49 -12.50 14.38
N GLU A 913 -29.00 -12.34 15.59
CA GLU A 913 -28.52 -13.01 16.80
C GLU A 913 -29.30 -14.32 16.91
N ASN A 914 -28.63 -15.48 16.82
CA ASN A 914 -29.29 -16.76 17.14
C ASN A 914 -29.58 -16.91 18.64
N ASN A 915 -29.06 -16.00 19.47
CA ASN A 915 -29.33 -15.92 20.89
C ASN A 915 -29.92 -14.54 21.19
N ASN A 916 -31.24 -14.45 21.35
CA ASN A 916 -31.90 -13.28 21.94
C ASN A 916 -31.22 -12.96 23.29
N GLU A 917 -30.31 -12.00 23.39
CA GLU A 917 -30.08 -11.17 24.60
C GLU A 917 -29.30 -9.89 24.27
N ASP A 918 -30.04 -8.79 24.21
CA ASP A 918 -29.60 -7.43 23.91
C ASP A 918 -28.81 -6.83 25.11
N PHE A 919 -27.55 -7.23 25.29
CA PHE A 919 -26.72 -6.86 26.45
C PHE A 919 -25.96 -5.53 26.30
N LEU A 920 -25.84 -4.98 25.09
CA LEU A 920 -25.14 -3.71 24.81
C LEU A 920 -25.80 -2.50 25.49
N THR A 921 -27.10 -2.58 25.79
CA THR A 921 -27.83 -1.50 26.48
C THR A 921 -27.69 -1.56 28.01
N ALA A 922 -27.24 -2.69 28.58
CA ALA A 922 -27.12 -2.88 30.02
C ALA A 922 -25.77 -2.39 30.57
N SER A 923 -24.67 -2.68 29.87
CA SER A 923 -23.31 -2.35 30.36
C SER A 923 -22.96 -0.87 30.27
N LEU A 924 -23.51 -0.13 29.29
CA LEU A 924 -23.27 1.32 29.15
C LEU A 924 -24.06 2.17 30.16
N ARG A 925 -25.09 1.61 30.81
CA ARG A 925 -25.84 2.32 31.86
C ARG A 925 -25.17 2.30 33.24
N HIS A 926 -24.19 1.42 33.46
CA HIS A 926 -23.49 1.31 34.75
C HIS A 926 -22.25 2.21 34.86
N LEU A 927 -21.99 3.08 33.87
CA LEU A 927 -20.85 4.01 33.87
C LEU A 927 -21.27 5.48 33.71
N ASN A 928 -22.48 5.86 34.13
CA ASN A 928 -22.85 7.28 34.25
C ASN A 928 -22.30 7.86 35.56
N ILE A 929 -21.13 8.49 35.46
CA ILE A 929 -20.66 9.49 36.42
C ILE A 929 -21.46 10.78 36.15
N SER A 930 -22.11 11.29 37.19
CA SER A 930 -22.91 12.52 37.16
C SER A 930 -22.08 13.74 36.72
N ASN A 931 -22.48 14.37 35.62
CA ASN A 931 -22.06 15.72 35.27
C ASN A 931 -22.85 16.74 36.10
N ASP A 932 -22.41 17.02 37.31
CA ASP A 932 -22.76 18.27 38.00
C ASP A 932 -21.55 19.20 37.91
N ASP A 933 -21.54 20.05 36.87
CA ASP A 933 -21.05 21.44 36.93
C ASP A 933 -21.09 22.06 35.53
N ALA A 934 -22.26 22.55 35.13
CA ALA A 934 -22.38 23.56 34.08
C ALA A 934 -23.67 24.37 34.27
N THR A 935 -23.74 25.16 35.34
CA THR A 935 -24.63 26.33 35.37
C THR A 935 -23.85 27.52 34.82
N VAL A 936 -24.34 28.14 33.74
CA VAL A 936 -24.47 29.60 33.55
C VAL A 936 -25.19 29.89 32.21
N ALA A 937 -26.40 30.42 32.37
CA ALA A 937 -27.10 31.43 31.56
C ALA A 937 -27.28 31.26 30.04
N ALA A 938 -28.53 30.98 29.64
CA ALA A 938 -29.27 31.81 28.70
C ALA A 938 -30.78 31.72 28.97
N SER A 939 -31.42 32.88 29.10
CA SER A 939 -32.77 33.11 29.63
C SER A 939 -33.83 33.29 28.53
N GLY A 940 -34.87 32.43 28.58
CA GLY A 940 -36.31 32.69 28.32
C GLY A 940 -36.82 33.12 26.92
N PRO A 941 -38.16 33.25 26.72
CA PRO A 941 -39.26 32.52 27.38
C PRO A 941 -40.48 32.13 26.48
N ALA A 942 -41.34 31.26 27.03
CA ALA A 942 -42.82 31.24 27.02
C ALA A 942 -43.67 30.66 25.86
N ASP A 943 -44.68 29.88 26.32
CA ASP A 943 -46.04 29.60 25.80
C ASP A 943 -46.21 28.78 24.50
N ASP A 944 -47.13 27.83 24.34
CA ASP A 944 -48.47 27.59 24.93
C ASP A 944 -48.88 26.11 24.74
N ARG A 945 -49.77 25.57 25.60
CA ARG A 945 -50.51 24.30 25.40
C ARG A 945 -51.80 24.55 24.54
N PRO A 946 -52.78 23.62 24.32
CA PRO A 946 -52.88 22.16 24.57
C PRO A 946 -53.60 21.32 23.46
N ASP A 947 -53.57 19.99 23.68
CA ASP A 947 -54.65 18.98 23.57
C ASP A 947 -55.14 18.28 22.27
N CYS A 948 -55.41 16.97 22.50
CA CYS A 948 -56.46 16.07 21.99
C CYS A 948 -56.32 15.29 20.67
N GLY A 949 -56.40 13.95 20.81
CA GLY A 949 -56.75 13.00 19.73
C GLY A 949 -56.41 11.54 20.03
N ASP A 950 -57.20 10.87 20.88
CA ASP A 950 -57.21 9.42 21.15
C ASP A 950 -57.54 8.57 19.90
N GLU A 951 -56.97 7.36 19.79
CA GLU A 951 -57.73 6.07 19.81
C GLU A 951 -56.80 4.84 19.63
N ARG A 952 -56.94 3.84 20.54
CA ARG A 952 -56.33 2.49 20.45
C ARG A 952 -57.26 1.53 19.67
N PRO A 953 -56.83 0.30 19.32
CA PRO A 953 -56.97 -0.80 20.29
C PRO A 953 -55.87 -1.87 20.28
N SER A 954 -55.72 -2.49 21.45
CA SER A 954 -54.85 -3.61 21.83
C SER A 954 -55.30 -4.97 21.27
N GLY A 955 -54.35 -5.81 20.86
CA GLY A 955 -54.54 -7.24 20.63
C GLY A 955 -53.38 -8.05 21.20
N SER A 956 -53.68 -8.95 22.15
CA SER A 956 -52.76 -9.90 22.77
C SER A 956 -52.45 -11.09 21.84
N LYS A 957 -51.19 -11.56 21.85
CA LYS A 957 -50.75 -12.80 21.19
C LYS A 957 -49.93 -13.69 22.16
N PRO A 958 -49.91 -15.02 21.94
CA PRO A 958 -49.81 -16.02 23.01
C PRO A 958 -48.38 -16.35 23.45
N LYS A 959 -48.24 -16.80 24.71
CA LYS A 959 -46.99 -17.33 25.28
C LYS A 959 -46.60 -18.63 24.59
N VAL A 960 -45.47 -18.63 23.89
CA VAL A 960 -44.80 -19.85 23.39
C VAL A 960 -43.97 -20.44 24.54
N LYS A 961 -44.17 -21.72 24.86
CA LYS A 961 -43.31 -22.46 25.78
C LYS A 961 -42.01 -22.83 25.07
N VAL A 962 -40.89 -22.42 25.64
CA VAL A 962 -39.54 -22.77 25.19
C VAL A 962 -39.24 -24.22 25.59
N LYS A 963 -38.88 -25.07 24.62
CA LYS A 963 -38.34 -26.42 24.87
C LYS A 963 -36.87 -26.31 25.26
N THR A 964 -36.42 -27.14 26.19
CA THR A 964 -35.01 -27.17 26.64
C THR A 964 -34.17 -28.02 25.68
N LEU A 965 -32.84 -27.82 25.68
CA LEU A 965 -31.88 -28.60 24.88
C LEU A 965 -32.00 -30.12 25.13
N SER A 966 -32.40 -30.51 26.34
CA SER A 966 -32.68 -31.90 26.70
C SER A 966 -33.88 -32.48 25.93
N ASP A 967 -34.89 -31.67 25.61
CA ASP A 967 -36.06 -32.09 24.84
C ASP A 967 -35.72 -32.27 23.35
N TYR A 968 -34.78 -31.49 22.82
CA TYR A 968 -34.31 -31.59 21.42
C TYR A 968 -33.42 -32.83 21.18
N LEU A 969 -32.63 -33.21 22.18
CA LEU A 969 -31.76 -34.39 22.13
C LEU A 969 -32.53 -35.71 22.36
N ALA A 970 -33.71 -35.66 22.98
CA ALA A 970 -34.60 -36.81 23.10
C ALA A 970 -35.36 -37.12 21.78
N ASP A 971 -35.69 -36.07 21.01
CA ASP A 971 -36.43 -36.20 19.75
C ASP A 971 -35.57 -36.71 18.57
N ASN A 972 -34.23 -36.80 18.71
CA ASN A 972 -33.29 -37.19 17.64
C ASN A 972 -32.42 -38.42 17.96
N LYS A 973 -32.92 -39.36 18.79
CA LYS A 973 -32.27 -40.67 18.98
C LYS A 973 -32.99 -41.76 18.18
N GLU A 974 -32.86 -41.70 16.86
CA GLU A 974 -32.85 -42.86 15.94
C GLU A 974 -32.73 -42.32 14.50
N HIS A 975 -31.53 -41.89 14.11
CA HIS A 975 -31.01 -41.95 12.73
C HIS A 975 -29.49 -41.84 12.70
#